data_AF-A0A0G0UAQ2-F1
#
_entry.id   AF-A0A0G0UAQ2-F1
#
_cell.length_a   1.000
_cell.length_b   1.000
_cell.length_c   1.000
_cell.angle_alpha   90.00
_cell.angle_beta   90.00
_cell.angle_gamma   90.00
#
_symmetry.space_group_name_H-M   'P 1'
#
loop_
_entity.id
_entity.type
_entity.pdbx_description
1 polymer ?
#
loop_
_entity_poly.entity_id
_entity_poly.type
_entity_poly.pdbx_seq_one_letter_code
_entity_poly.pdbx_strand_id
1 'polypeptide(L)'
;MNLIPQFLFLAIFSLMAFYLPGKIFLEKFKIKFDSLERLVIFPIIGIFIFTIISIIIRIFQLPFTVIYILLVPITFQYFTKFRWNLHGLPKIKPYFVILTLVLLLGAISQLRFNFFSFSKTSAEITFFSFHDSAFHLSVIGELKNHFPPQHPTFANEALKNYHYLPDFLLAGINSSIPVDKLDLYFRLAPFFASAYFGLAAYMVASQFLKNKAFRILAVILTYFSGSFAFLIPVFNKGADWNAASFMLDQPFDLSFNPQNLLAFAIFLVGFYFVIKYSKLDKIIYLIVAGLIYATFFGFKSYLSALGVTAILAVCLHLLVFKKKTEVVKASLITISIFFISFFLLIDSTKNSIHFSPGWTLKRMVEDPDRLNMASLTILEQHYLEKNNYLRVAQINIREAATYIFGNLGTRILGFIFILTFLKKFRKLSADKIFIIAVVLGSLFIPIFFNQGGSTYNIIQFGPYALILTSIFSATALEKIYIRLAENRKNTYFSSYAHVNLKKNSSLKAGEVYEKLNFIKQKTLFIVIILVFLALSIPVNIKTFIERLDTEKFEVTNSELDVLQYLKEKTNKNSIILVYPTKKNLSFSYVSALSERRVFLSDTVQVELTSLDFETRYKDLVQFFETNELKNAKDFLEKNKIAYIYLTAEDKRATEDNVFFLGLESIINNDSVSLYKVNN
;
A
#
# COMPACT_ATOMS: atom_id res chain seq x y z
N MET A 1 -19.23 -18.63 6.26
CA MET A 1 -20.01 -18.37 5.03
C MET A 1 -19.18 -18.83 3.84
N ASN A 2 -19.78 -19.33 2.75
CA ASN A 2 -19.00 -19.78 1.59
C ASN A 2 -18.35 -18.56 0.90
N LEU A 3 -17.04 -18.62 0.62
CA LEU A 3 -16.30 -17.48 0.04
C LEU A 3 -16.63 -17.26 -1.45
N ILE A 4 -17.06 -18.32 -2.15
CA ILE A 4 -17.31 -18.30 -3.60
C ILE A 4 -18.43 -17.30 -3.98
N PRO A 5 -19.62 -17.31 -3.35
CA PRO A 5 -20.65 -16.30 -3.63
C PRO A 5 -20.17 -14.86 -3.36
N GLN A 6 -19.44 -14.64 -2.27
CA GLN A 6 -18.92 -13.32 -1.91
C GLN A 6 -17.92 -12.80 -2.96
N PHE A 7 -17.04 -13.69 -3.45
CA PHE A 7 -16.13 -13.36 -4.55
C PHE A 7 -16.89 -12.98 -5.82
N LEU A 8 -17.93 -13.73 -6.19
CA LEU A 8 -18.77 -13.41 -7.36
C LEU A 8 -19.49 -12.06 -7.20
N PHE A 9 -20.05 -11.77 -6.03
CA PHE A 9 -20.67 -10.47 -5.75
C PHE A 9 -19.66 -9.33 -5.90
N LEU A 10 -18.45 -9.47 -5.36
CA LEU A 10 -17.41 -8.44 -5.48
C LEU A 10 -16.91 -8.28 -6.92
N ALA A 11 -16.80 -9.37 -7.69
CA ALA A 11 -16.41 -9.32 -9.10
C ALA A 11 -17.46 -8.59 -9.95
N ILE A 12 -18.74 -8.90 -9.76
CA ILE A 12 -19.86 -8.21 -10.43
C ILE A 12 -19.89 -6.74 -10.02
N PHE A 13 -19.77 -6.46 -8.72
CA PHE A 13 -19.69 -5.09 -8.22
C PHE A 13 -18.52 -4.32 -8.84
N SER A 14 -17.33 -4.92 -8.89
CA SER A 14 -16.16 -4.27 -9.50
C SER A 14 -16.36 -3.97 -11.00
N LEU A 15 -17.06 -4.85 -11.72
CA LEU A 15 -17.43 -4.59 -13.11
C LEU A 15 -18.40 -3.40 -13.22
N MET A 16 -19.46 -3.39 -12.42
CA MET A 16 -20.54 -2.41 -12.50
C MET A 16 -20.20 -1.05 -11.89
N ALA A 17 -19.53 -1.02 -10.74
CA ALA A 17 -19.24 0.20 -9.98
C ALA A 17 -17.86 0.80 -10.33
N PHE A 18 -16.91 0.00 -10.81
CA PHE A 18 -15.57 0.49 -11.15
C PHE A 18 -15.31 0.46 -12.66
N TYR A 19 -15.29 -0.72 -13.28
CA TYR A 19 -14.87 -0.85 -14.68
C TYR A 19 -15.77 -0.04 -15.63
N LEU A 20 -17.10 -0.19 -15.56
CA LEU A 20 -18.01 0.50 -16.49
C LEU A 20 -18.02 2.03 -16.30
N PRO A 21 -18.11 2.60 -15.07
CA PRO A 21 -18.01 4.04 -14.88
C PRO A 21 -16.67 4.62 -15.35
N GLY A 22 -15.57 3.93 -15.07
CA GLY A 22 -14.25 4.35 -15.55
C GLY A 22 -14.14 4.32 -17.07
N LYS A 23 -14.71 3.30 -17.73
CA LYS A 23 -14.83 3.23 -19.19
C LYS A 23 -15.61 4.41 -19.75
N ILE A 24 -16.83 4.64 -19.25
CA ILE A 24 -17.74 5.69 -19.72
C ILE A 24 -17.07 7.06 -19.57
N PHE A 25 -16.40 7.30 -18.44
CA PHE A 25 -15.67 8.54 -18.20
C PHE A 25 -14.55 8.75 -19.21
N LEU A 26 -13.69 7.75 -19.41
CA LEU A 26 -12.51 7.87 -20.28
C LEU A 26 -12.86 7.91 -21.78
N GLU A 27 -13.94 7.26 -22.21
CA GLU A 27 -14.40 7.31 -23.60
C GLU A 27 -14.84 8.73 -24.01
N LYS A 28 -15.35 9.55 -23.07
CA LYS A 28 -15.66 10.97 -23.33
C LYS A 28 -14.43 11.79 -23.73
N PHE A 29 -13.24 11.41 -23.24
CA PHE A 29 -11.98 12.07 -23.58
C PHE A 29 -11.37 11.56 -24.89
N LYS A 30 -12.05 10.65 -25.61
CA LYS A 30 -11.57 10.04 -26.88
C LYS A 30 -10.17 9.43 -26.74
N ILE A 31 -9.83 8.94 -25.55
CA ILE A 31 -8.55 8.29 -25.28
C ILE A 31 -8.62 6.84 -25.74
N LYS A 32 -7.69 6.43 -26.61
CA LYS A 32 -7.60 5.04 -27.09
C LYS A 32 -6.76 4.20 -26.12
N PHE A 33 -7.33 3.09 -25.68
CA PHE A 33 -6.68 2.08 -24.85
C PHE A 33 -6.76 0.70 -25.50
N ASP A 34 -5.69 -0.09 -25.39
CA ASP A 34 -5.71 -1.52 -25.75
C ASP A 34 -6.43 -2.36 -24.67
N SER A 35 -6.61 -3.66 -24.92
CA SER A 35 -7.37 -4.53 -24.01
C SER A 35 -6.76 -4.66 -22.62
N LEU A 36 -5.42 -4.66 -22.49
CA LEU A 36 -4.74 -4.73 -21.20
C LEU A 36 -4.87 -3.40 -20.45
N GLU A 37 -4.65 -2.29 -21.16
CA GLU A 37 -4.77 -0.95 -20.62
C GLU A 37 -6.19 -0.71 -20.08
N ARG A 38 -7.24 -1.17 -20.78
CA ARG A 38 -8.63 -1.10 -20.31
C ARG A 38 -8.87 -1.91 -19.03
N LEU A 39 -8.31 -3.11 -18.94
CA LEU A 39 -8.49 -4.01 -17.77
C LEU A 39 -7.96 -3.39 -16.48
N VAL A 40 -6.93 -2.56 -16.55
CA VAL A 40 -6.28 -1.94 -15.39
C VAL A 40 -6.77 -0.52 -15.13
N ILE A 41 -6.82 0.32 -16.17
CA ILE A 41 -7.08 1.75 -16.00
C ILE A 41 -8.55 2.01 -15.68
N PHE A 42 -9.47 1.29 -16.33
CA PHE A 42 -10.90 1.55 -16.14
C PHE A 42 -11.34 1.29 -14.70
N PRO A 43 -10.98 0.17 -14.04
CA PRO A 43 -11.29 -0.02 -12.63
C PRO A 43 -10.68 1.04 -11.71
N ILE A 44 -9.42 1.45 -11.91
CA ILE A 44 -8.79 2.46 -11.04
C ILE A 44 -9.47 3.84 -11.17
N ILE A 45 -9.78 4.27 -12.40
CA ILE A 45 -10.57 5.49 -12.61
C ILE A 45 -12.00 5.34 -12.08
N GLY A 46 -12.56 4.14 -12.18
CA GLY A 46 -13.84 3.80 -11.57
C GLY A 46 -13.85 3.92 -10.06
N ILE A 47 -12.84 3.38 -9.37
CA ILE A 47 -12.66 3.50 -7.92
C ILE A 47 -12.57 4.98 -7.52
N PHE A 48 -11.83 5.77 -8.30
CA PHE A 48 -11.76 7.22 -8.10
C PHE A 48 -13.14 7.89 -8.20
N ILE A 49 -13.88 7.63 -9.28
CA ILE A 49 -15.23 8.18 -9.49
C ILE A 49 -16.18 7.74 -8.38
N PHE A 50 -16.19 6.44 -8.05
CA PHE A 50 -17.00 5.87 -6.99
C PHE A 50 -16.71 6.56 -5.65
N THR A 51 -15.43 6.77 -5.32
CA THR A 51 -15.02 7.40 -4.07
C THR A 51 -15.48 8.86 -4.00
N ILE A 52 -15.30 9.64 -5.07
CA ILE A 52 -15.75 11.05 -5.11
C ILE A 52 -17.27 11.17 -5.01
N ILE A 53 -18.02 10.36 -5.77
CA ILE A 53 -19.48 10.33 -5.68
C ILE A 53 -19.93 9.92 -4.28
N SER A 54 -19.26 8.92 -3.68
CA SER A 54 -19.54 8.48 -2.31
C SER A 54 -19.31 9.61 -1.31
N ILE A 55 -18.21 10.37 -1.41
CA ILE A 55 -17.93 11.52 -0.54
C ILE A 55 -19.09 12.53 -0.66
N ILE A 56 -19.49 12.90 -1.88
CA ILE A 56 -20.58 13.87 -2.11
C ILE A 56 -21.87 13.39 -1.46
N ILE A 57 -22.27 12.14 -1.69
CA ILE A 57 -23.49 11.55 -1.11
C ILE A 57 -23.44 11.55 0.42
N ARG A 58 -22.29 11.17 0.99
CA ARG A 58 -22.11 11.06 2.43
C ARG A 58 -22.01 12.42 3.13
N ILE A 59 -21.54 13.48 2.46
CA ILE A 59 -21.63 14.87 2.95
C ILE A 59 -23.10 15.27 3.19
N PHE A 60 -24.02 14.85 2.32
CA PHE A 60 -25.46 15.06 2.49
C PHE A 60 -26.13 14.04 3.42
N GLN A 61 -25.35 13.24 4.16
CA GLN A 61 -25.83 12.20 5.09
C GLN A 61 -26.71 11.12 4.43
N LEU A 62 -26.64 10.97 3.11
CA LEU A 62 -27.39 9.95 2.38
C LEU A 62 -26.72 8.57 2.51
N PRO A 63 -27.48 7.45 2.47
CA PRO A 63 -26.90 6.12 2.53
C PRO A 63 -26.12 5.78 1.25
N PHE A 64 -25.11 4.90 1.37
CA PHE A 64 -24.33 4.42 0.22
C PHE A 64 -25.19 3.80 -0.89
N THR A 65 -26.38 3.30 -0.55
CA THR A 65 -27.32 2.72 -1.52
C THR A 65 -27.78 3.71 -2.59
N VAL A 66 -27.73 5.03 -2.34
CA VAL A 66 -28.04 6.06 -3.33
C VAL A 66 -27.08 6.04 -4.52
N ILE A 67 -25.83 5.59 -4.32
CA ILE A 67 -24.85 5.45 -5.41
C ILE A 67 -25.40 4.55 -6.51
N TYR A 68 -26.19 3.54 -6.16
CA TYR A 68 -26.77 2.62 -7.13
C TYR A 68 -27.82 3.27 -8.01
N ILE A 69 -28.63 4.17 -7.46
CA ILE A 69 -29.61 4.92 -8.24
C ILE A 69 -28.90 5.76 -9.31
N LEU A 70 -27.69 6.24 -9.03
CA LEU A 70 -26.90 7.04 -9.98
C LEU A 70 -26.11 6.18 -10.97
N LEU A 71 -25.38 5.17 -10.49
CA LEU A 71 -24.43 4.41 -11.31
C LEU A 71 -25.09 3.24 -12.04
N VAL A 72 -26.06 2.54 -11.44
CA VAL A 72 -26.62 1.32 -12.03
C VAL A 72 -27.43 1.60 -13.29
N PRO A 73 -28.34 2.59 -13.36
CA PRO A 73 -29.08 2.87 -14.60
C PRO A 73 -28.17 3.29 -15.76
N ILE A 74 -27.16 4.11 -15.49
CA ILE A 74 -26.19 4.57 -16.50
C ILE A 74 -25.38 3.40 -17.03
N THR A 75 -24.88 2.55 -16.12
CA THR A 75 -24.08 1.38 -16.49
C THR A 75 -24.92 0.29 -17.13
N PHE A 76 -26.16 0.09 -16.69
CA PHE A 76 -27.12 -0.86 -17.25
C PHE A 76 -27.58 -0.45 -18.65
N GLN A 77 -27.94 0.82 -18.86
CA GLN A 77 -28.29 1.32 -20.20
C GLN A 77 -27.11 1.19 -21.17
N TYR A 78 -25.89 1.39 -20.69
CA TYR A 78 -24.69 1.18 -21.49
C TYR A 78 -24.44 -0.32 -21.74
N PHE A 79 -24.68 -1.17 -20.74
CA PHE A 79 -24.56 -2.63 -20.85
C PHE A 79 -25.54 -3.21 -21.86
N THR A 80 -26.78 -2.75 -21.90
CA THR A 80 -27.81 -3.24 -22.84
C THR A 80 -27.56 -2.80 -24.28
N LYS A 81 -26.91 -1.65 -24.48
CA LYS A 81 -26.46 -1.18 -25.81
C LYS A 81 -25.17 -1.88 -26.27
N PHE A 82 -24.45 -2.54 -25.36
CA PHE A 82 -23.21 -3.21 -25.67
C PHE A 82 -23.50 -4.59 -26.28
N ARG A 83 -23.23 -4.75 -27.58
CA ARG A 83 -23.28 -6.07 -28.23
C ARG A 83 -22.13 -6.92 -27.73
N TRP A 84 -22.42 -7.85 -26.82
CA TRP A 84 -21.51 -8.89 -26.38
C TRP A 84 -21.22 -9.81 -27.56
N ASN A 85 -20.11 -9.56 -28.27
CA ASN A 85 -19.67 -10.48 -29.31
C ASN A 85 -18.99 -11.68 -28.63
N LEU A 86 -19.81 -12.65 -28.21
CA LEU A 86 -19.38 -13.90 -27.56
C LEU A 86 -18.79 -14.91 -28.56
N HIS A 87 -18.84 -14.63 -29.86
CA HIS A 87 -18.24 -15.48 -30.88
C HIS A 87 -16.74 -15.22 -30.99
N GLY A 88 -15.96 -16.23 -30.59
CA GLY A 88 -14.51 -16.21 -30.63
C GLY A 88 -13.89 -15.84 -29.27
N LEU A 89 -14.04 -16.72 -28.27
CA LEU A 89 -13.13 -16.68 -27.12
C LEU A 89 -11.70 -16.71 -27.67
N PRO A 90 -10.89 -15.65 -27.46
CA PRO A 90 -9.55 -15.61 -28.02
C PRO A 90 -8.77 -16.81 -27.45
N LYS A 91 -8.13 -17.59 -28.33
CA LYS A 91 -7.25 -18.70 -27.89
C LYS A 91 -6.31 -18.17 -26.81
N ILE A 92 -6.40 -18.74 -25.61
CA ILE A 92 -5.57 -18.33 -24.47
C ILE A 92 -4.13 -18.64 -24.85
N LYS A 93 -3.36 -17.58 -25.11
CA LYS A 93 -1.94 -17.74 -25.48
C LYS A 93 -1.15 -18.20 -24.26
N PRO A 94 -0.12 -19.06 -24.40
CA PRO A 94 0.61 -19.62 -23.26
C PRO A 94 1.16 -18.59 -22.26
N TYR A 95 1.61 -17.43 -22.75
CA TYR A 95 2.11 -16.38 -21.86
C TYR A 95 1.03 -15.76 -20.96
N PHE A 96 -0.25 -15.79 -21.35
CA PHE A 96 -1.34 -15.35 -20.48
C PHE A 96 -1.53 -16.34 -19.34
N VAL A 97 -1.41 -17.65 -19.59
CA VAL A 97 -1.44 -18.68 -18.54
C VAL A 97 -0.31 -18.44 -17.54
N ILE A 98 0.92 -18.24 -18.03
CA ILE A 98 2.08 -17.96 -17.18
C ILE A 98 1.88 -16.66 -16.38
N LEU A 99 1.40 -15.59 -17.02
CA LEU A 99 1.09 -14.34 -16.31
C LEU A 99 0.04 -14.57 -15.23
N THR A 100 -1.06 -15.27 -15.52
CA THR A 100 -2.09 -15.61 -14.53
C THR A 100 -1.52 -16.41 -13.37
N LEU A 101 -0.67 -17.41 -13.63
CA LEU A 101 -0.01 -18.18 -12.57
C LEU A 101 0.90 -17.30 -11.71
N VAL A 102 1.64 -16.37 -12.30
CA VAL A 102 2.47 -15.40 -11.56
C VAL A 102 1.61 -14.45 -10.72
N LEU A 103 0.50 -13.96 -11.26
CA LEU A 103 -0.45 -13.11 -10.51
C LEU A 103 -1.09 -13.88 -9.36
N LEU A 104 -1.48 -15.14 -9.57
CA LEU A 104 -2.03 -15.99 -8.52
C LEU A 104 -1.00 -16.31 -7.45
N LEU A 105 0.23 -16.64 -7.83
CA LEU A 105 1.32 -16.89 -6.88
C LEU A 105 1.65 -15.61 -6.08
N GLY A 106 1.73 -14.46 -6.75
CA GLY A 106 1.92 -13.16 -6.11
C GLY A 106 0.80 -12.87 -5.12
N ALA A 107 -0.46 -12.96 -5.57
CA ALA A 107 -1.63 -12.79 -4.72
C ALA A 107 -1.59 -13.74 -3.52
N ILE A 108 -1.47 -15.06 -3.72
CA ILE A 108 -1.45 -16.03 -2.62
C ILE A 108 -0.32 -15.74 -1.62
N SER A 109 0.88 -15.43 -2.10
CA SER A 109 2.02 -15.15 -1.21
C SER A 109 1.81 -13.91 -0.33
N GLN A 110 1.23 -12.85 -0.89
CA GLN A 110 0.94 -11.59 -0.18
C GLN A 110 -0.34 -11.70 0.66
N LEU A 111 -1.31 -12.50 0.21
CA LEU A 111 -2.57 -12.75 0.87
C LEU A 111 -2.44 -13.65 2.07
N ARG A 112 -1.48 -14.58 2.07
CA ARG A 112 -1.40 -15.62 3.11
C ARG A 112 -1.49 -14.99 4.51
N PHE A 113 -0.82 -13.87 4.72
CA PHE A 113 -0.87 -13.14 5.97
C PHE A 113 -2.32 -12.76 6.32
N ASN A 114 -2.95 -11.93 5.50
CA ASN A 114 -4.30 -11.44 5.76
C ASN A 114 -5.36 -12.56 5.74
N PHE A 115 -5.25 -13.52 4.83
CA PHE A 115 -6.28 -14.53 4.58
C PHE A 115 -6.50 -15.43 5.80
N PHE A 116 -5.41 -15.77 6.51
CA PHE A 116 -5.41 -16.55 7.73
C PHE A 116 -5.37 -15.68 9.00
N SER A 117 -5.40 -14.34 8.88
CA SER A 117 -5.40 -13.42 10.04
C SER A 117 -6.67 -13.49 10.89
N PHE A 118 -7.69 -14.22 10.47
CA PHE A 118 -8.80 -14.55 11.35
C PHE A 118 -9.36 -15.96 11.10
N SER A 119 -9.79 -16.59 12.18
CA SER A 119 -10.54 -17.84 12.18
C SER A 119 -11.77 -17.70 13.09
N LYS A 120 -12.87 -18.34 12.69
CA LYS A 120 -14.10 -18.38 13.48
C LYS A 120 -14.43 -19.84 13.77
N THR A 121 -14.49 -20.20 15.04
CA THR A 121 -14.93 -21.52 15.50
C THR A 121 -16.37 -21.44 16.02
N SER A 122 -16.89 -22.56 16.54
CA SER A 122 -18.18 -22.58 17.23
C SER A 122 -18.15 -21.91 18.61
N ALA A 123 -16.96 -21.61 19.17
CA ALA A 123 -16.80 -21.08 20.53
C ALA A 123 -16.26 -19.63 20.58
N GLU A 124 -15.49 -19.22 19.58
CA GLU A 124 -14.77 -17.94 19.57
C GLU A 124 -14.40 -17.48 18.15
N ILE A 125 -13.97 -16.22 18.06
CA ILE A 125 -13.20 -15.71 16.92
C ILE A 125 -11.77 -15.41 17.39
N THR A 126 -10.80 -15.96 16.67
CA THR A 126 -9.37 -15.71 16.89
C THR A 126 -8.84 -14.84 15.75
N PHE A 127 -8.15 -13.77 16.10
CA PHE A 127 -7.41 -12.92 15.18
C PHE A 127 -5.91 -13.09 15.38
N PHE A 128 -5.13 -12.90 14.32
CA PHE A 128 -3.68 -12.94 14.32
C PHE A 128 -3.14 -11.59 13.85
N SER A 129 -2.20 -10.99 14.60
CA SER A 129 -1.68 -9.63 14.31
C SER A 129 -2.80 -8.59 14.16
N PHE A 130 -3.68 -8.51 15.16
CA PHE A 130 -4.96 -7.82 15.04
C PHE A 130 -4.93 -6.30 15.22
N HIS A 131 -3.91 -5.74 15.86
CA HIS A 131 -3.84 -4.32 16.25
C HIS A 131 -4.28 -3.34 15.15
N ASP A 132 -3.52 -3.25 14.05
CA ASP A 132 -3.82 -2.32 12.95
C ASP A 132 -5.11 -2.70 12.22
N SER A 133 -5.38 -4.00 12.07
CA SER A 133 -6.58 -4.48 11.39
C SER A 133 -7.85 -4.14 12.17
N ALA A 134 -7.81 -4.16 13.51
CA ALA A 134 -8.89 -3.74 14.37
C ALA A 134 -9.20 -2.26 14.14
N PHE A 135 -8.17 -1.41 14.08
CA PHE A 135 -8.36 0.01 13.80
C PHE A 135 -8.99 0.24 12.42
N HIS A 136 -8.47 -0.38 11.36
CA HIS A 136 -9.07 -0.31 10.03
C HIS A 136 -10.55 -0.75 10.01
N LEU A 137 -10.88 -1.87 10.66
CA LEU A 137 -12.27 -2.36 10.77
C LEU A 137 -13.17 -1.41 11.56
N SER A 138 -12.63 -0.70 12.55
CA SER A 138 -13.35 0.32 13.32
C SER A 138 -13.63 1.56 12.49
N VAL A 139 -12.66 2.02 11.69
CA VAL A 139 -12.82 3.15 10.74
C VAL A 139 -13.82 2.79 9.65
N ILE A 140 -13.78 1.57 9.11
CA ILE A 140 -14.80 1.07 8.17
C ILE A 140 -16.18 1.14 8.82
N GLY A 141 -16.32 0.69 10.07
CA GLY A 141 -17.57 0.75 10.84
C GLY A 141 -18.09 2.17 11.03
N GLU A 142 -17.21 3.11 11.39
CA GLU A 142 -17.55 4.52 11.53
C GLU A 142 -18.02 5.12 10.20
N LEU A 143 -17.29 4.90 9.11
CA LEU A 143 -17.59 5.47 7.79
C LEU A 143 -18.90 4.95 7.17
N LYS A 144 -19.32 3.74 7.54
CA LYS A 144 -20.65 3.20 7.19
C LYS A 144 -21.77 4.04 7.79
N ASN A 145 -21.55 4.61 8.97
CA ASN A 145 -22.58 5.26 9.76
C ASN A 145 -22.48 6.79 9.69
N HIS A 146 -21.29 7.35 9.73
CA HIS A 146 -21.04 8.79 9.85
C HIS A 146 -20.05 9.28 8.79
N PHE A 147 -20.26 10.50 8.30
CA PHE A 147 -19.31 11.21 7.46
C PHE A 147 -19.51 12.73 7.63
N PRO A 148 -18.46 13.55 7.79
CA PRO A 148 -17.06 13.15 8.03
C PRO A 148 -16.89 12.23 9.25
N PRO A 149 -15.88 11.33 9.26
CA PRO A 149 -15.70 10.37 10.35
C PRO A 149 -15.22 11.05 11.64
N GLN A 150 -15.73 10.56 12.78
CA GLN A 150 -15.09 10.78 14.08
C GLN A 150 -14.04 9.70 14.37
N HIS A 151 -13.18 9.93 15.35
CA HIS A 151 -12.22 8.92 15.78
C HIS A 151 -12.95 7.75 16.46
N PRO A 152 -12.86 6.51 15.92
CA PRO A 152 -13.67 5.39 16.40
C PRO A 152 -13.33 4.95 17.82
N THR A 153 -12.10 5.19 18.27
CA THR A 153 -11.61 4.84 19.60
C THR A 153 -11.37 6.03 20.53
N PHE A 154 -11.75 7.23 20.09
CA PHE A 154 -11.61 8.45 20.87
C PHE A 154 -12.80 9.36 20.56
N ALA A 155 -13.97 8.94 21.06
CA ALA A 155 -15.25 9.53 20.68
C ALA A 155 -15.29 11.05 20.85
N ASN A 156 -16.14 11.70 20.05
CA ASN A 156 -16.33 13.16 19.98
C ASN A 156 -15.16 13.96 19.36
N GLU A 157 -14.07 13.32 18.91
CA GLU A 157 -13.04 13.96 18.10
C GLU A 157 -13.19 13.61 16.61
N ALA A 158 -12.78 14.51 15.72
CA ALA A 158 -12.72 14.23 14.28
C ALA A 158 -11.55 13.30 13.95
N LEU A 159 -11.74 12.36 13.02
CA LEU A 159 -10.62 11.55 12.51
C LEU A 159 -9.78 12.38 11.52
N LYS A 160 -8.70 12.98 12.03
CA LYS A 160 -7.71 13.75 11.28
C LYS A 160 -6.36 13.02 11.27
N ASN A 161 -5.46 13.48 10.40
CA ASN A 161 -4.09 12.95 10.26
C ASN A 161 -4.02 11.47 9.86
N TYR A 162 -5.09 10.96 9.26
CA TYR A 162 -5.22 9.57 8.85
C TYR A 162 -5.84 9.47 7.44
N HIS A 163 -5.35 8.52 6.64
CA HIS A 163 -5.75 8.33 5.25
C HIS A 163 -6.90 7.33 5.13
N TYR A 164 -8.12 7.75 5.50
CA TYR A 164 -9.27 6.85 5.60
C TYR A 164 -9.99 6.52 4.27
N LEU A 165 -9.55 7.01 3.10
CA LEU A 165 -10.26 6.70 1.85
C LEU A 165 -10.25 5.23 1.40
N PRO A 166 -9.21 4.41 1.68
CA PRO A 166 -9.27 2.98 1.39
C PRO A 166 -10.33 2.30 2.28
N ASP A 167 -10.40 2.69 3.56
CA ASP A 167 -11.43 2.23 4.50
C ASP A 167 -12.82 2.71 4.06
N PHE A 168 -12.93 3.93 3.53
CA PHE A 168 -14.16 4.47 2.98
C PHE A 168 -14.64 3.71 1.74
N LEU A 169 -13.71 3.29 0.87
CA LEU A 169 -14.00 2.42 -0.26
C LEU A 169 -14.57 1.08 0.23
N LEU A 170 -13.95 0.46 1.24
CA LEU A 170 -14.42 -0.80 1.82
C LEU A 170 -15.77 -0.64 2.55
N ALA A 171 -15.98 0.46 3.27
CA ALA A 171 -17.27 0.81 3.87
C ALA A 171 -18.37 0.94 2.81
N GLY A 172 -18.04 1.59 1.68
CA GLY A 172 -18.91 1.71 0.53
C GLY A 172 -19.27 0.35 -0.05
N ILE A 173 -18.30 -0.54 -0.28
CA ILE A 173 -18.50 -1.91 -0.79
C ILE A 173 -19.31 -2.77 0.20
N ASN A 174 -18.96 -2.77 1.49
CA ASN A 174 -19.65 -3.59 2.50
C ASN A 174 -21.10 -3.14 2.72
N SER A 175 -21.40 -1.85 2.56
CA SER A 175 -22.77 -1.32 2.64
C SER A 175 -23.60 -1.61 1.38
N SER A 176 -22.94 -2.11 0.34
CA SER A 176 -23.41 -2.14 -1.03
C SER A 176 -23.80 -3.56 -1.45
N ILE A 177 -22.96 -4.54 -1.12
CA ILE A 177 -23.16 -5.95 -1.48
C ILE A 177 -23.16 -6.83 -0.23
N PRO A 178 -23.85 -7.99 -0.26
CA PRO A 178 -23.94 -8.90 0.88
C PRO A 178 -22.64 -9.71 1.05
N VAL A 179 -21.58 -9.03 1.46
CA VAL A 179 -20.25 -9.58 1.73
C VAL A 179 -19.94 -9.33 3.20
N ASP A 180 -19.41 -10.34 3.89
CA ASP A 180 -19.00 -10.19 5.29
C ASP A 180 -17.84 -9.18 5.41
N LYS A 181 -17.85 -8.38 6.48
CA LYS A 181 -16.86 -7.30 6.65
C LYS A 181 -15.45 -7.86 6.85
N LEU A 182 -15.30 -8.94 7.61
CA LEU A 182 -14.02 -9.57 7.87
C LEU A 182 -13.50 -10.27 6.60
N ASP A 183 -14.35 -11.01 5.90
CA ASP A 183 -13.99 -11.63 4.61
C ASP A 183 -13.61 -10.57 3.56
N LEU A 184 -14.32 -9.44 3.50
CA LEU A 184 -13.99 -8.33 2.59
C LEU A 184 -12.60 -7.77 2.88
N TYR A 185 -12.31 -7.45 4.15
CA TYR A 185 -11.06 -6.81 4.56
C TYR A 185 -9.85 -7.75 4.48
N PHE A 186 -9.98 -8.98 5.01
CA PHE A 186 -8.85 -9.90 5.14
C PHE A 186 -8.61 -10.79 3.91
N ARG A 187 -9.64 -11.08 3.11
CA ARG A 187 -9.53 -12.09 2.03
C ARG A 187 -9.75 -11.50 0.66
N LEU A 188 -10.87 -10.83 0.45
CA LEU A 188 -11.30 -10.44 -0.89
C LEU A 188 -10.59 -9.18 -1.39
N ALA A 189 -10.68 -8.05 -0.67
CA ALA A 189 -10.06 -6.81 -1.10
C ALA A 189 -8.53 -6.92 -1.30
N PRO A 190 -7.77 -7.58 -0.42
CA PRO A 190 -6.33 -7.75 -0.63
C PRO A 190 -6.02 -8.58 -1.89
N PHE A 191 -6.86 -9.57 -2.24
CA PHE A 191 -6.66 -10.39 -3.45
C PHE A 191 -6.78 -9.54 -4.72
N PHE A 192 -7.85 -8.75 -4.81
CA PHE A 192 -8.05 -7.86 -5.95
C PHE A 192 -6.97 -6.78 -6.02
N ALA A 193 -6.56 -6.20 -4.88
CA ALA A 193 -5.50 -5.21 -4.82
C ALA A 193 -4.16 -5.77 -5.33
N SER A 194 -3.76 -6.97 -4.89
CA SER A 194 -2.55 -7.64 -5.37
C SER A 194 -2.60 -7.93 -6.86
N ALA A 195 -3.72 -8.47 -7.36
CA ALA A 195 -3.89 -8.77 -8.78
C ALA A 195 -3.81 -7.50 -9.64
N TYR A 196 -4.44 -6.39 -9.20
CA TYR A 196 -4.35 -5.10 -9.88
C TYR A 196 -2.92 -4.54 -9.87
N PHE A 197 -2.19 -4.69 -8.77
CA PHE A 197 -0.79 -4.27 -8.68
C PHE A 197 0.08 -4.99 -9.72
N GLY A 198 -0.01 -6.33 -9.83
CA GLY A 198 0.76 -7.08 -10.82
C GLY A 198 0.34 -6.80 -12.27
N LEU A 199 -0.97 -6.63 -12.53
CA LEU A 199 -1.46 -6.21 -13.84
C LEU A 199 -0.99 -4.82 -14.23
N ALA A 200 -0.98 -3.86 -13.28
CA ALA A 200 -0.45 -2.52 -13.50
C ALA A 200 1.07 -2.55 -13.76
N ALA A 201 1.82 -3.39 -13.06
CA ALA A 201 3.24 -3.60 -13.30
C ALA A 201 3.48 -4.17 -14.71
N TYR A 202 2.70 -5.17 -15.12
CA TYR A 202 2.76 -5.72 -16.47
C TYR A 202 2.40 -4.68 -17.55
N MET A 203 1.39 -3.86 -17.30
CA MET A 203 0.98 -2.76 -18.18
C MET A 203 2.09 -1.74 -18.37
N VAL A 204 2.71 -1.24 -17.29
CA VAL A 204 3.83 -0.30 -17.36
C VAL A 204 5.04 -0.95 -18.03
N ALA A 205 5.40 -2.18 -17.64
CA ALA A 205 6.49 -2.95 -18.23
C ALA A 205 6.32 -3.10 -19.75
N SER A 206 5.09 -3.32 -20.23
CA SER A 206 4.80 -3.44 -21.67
C SER A 206 5.12 -2.20 -22.50
N GLN A 207 5.22 -1.02 -21.87
CA GLN A 207 5.56 0.23 -22.54
C GLN A 207 7.06 0.38 -22.83
N PHE A 208 7.91 -0.38 -22.12
CA PHE A 208 9.37 -0.32 -22.22
C PHE A 208 9.99 -1.61 -22.77
N LEU A 209 9.36 -2.76 -22.52
CA LEU A 209 9.86 -4.09 -22.87
C LEU A 209 9.19 -4.65 -24.12
N LYS A 210 9.96 -5.25 -25.03
CA LYS A 210 9.43 -5.84 -26.27
C LYS A 210 8.99 -7.30 -26.06
N ASN A 211 9.78 -8.08 -25.34
CA ASN A 211 9.61 -9.50 -25.12
C ASN A 211 8.69 -9.77 -23.91
N LYS A 212 7.66 -10.60 -24.14
CA LYS A 212 6.65 -10.94 -23.15
C LYS A 212 7.22 -11.66 -21.92
N ALA A 213 8.26 -12.49 -22.10
CA ALA A 213 8.92 -13.15 -20.98
C ALA A 213 9.57 -12.13 -20.03
N PHE A 214 10.20 -11.08 -20.57
CA PHE A 214 10.77 -10.01 -19.75
C PHE A 214 9.70 -9.13 -19.10
N ARG A 215 8.54 -8.96 -19.75
CA ARG A 215 7.38 -8.30 -19.10
C ARG A 215 6.88 -9.09 -17.90
N ILE A 216 6.80 -10.42 -18.01
CA ILE A 216 6.45 -11.30 -16.88
C ILE A 216 7.56 -11.25 -15.82
N LEU A 217 8.83 -11.28 -16.21
CA LEU A 217 9.96 -11.11 -15.28
C LEU A 217 9.85 -9.79 -14.51
N ALA A 218 9.46 -8.68 -15.14
CA ALA A 218 9.24 -7.41 -14.46
C ALA A 218 8.18 -7.54 -13.35
N VAL A 219 7.09 -8.28 -13.58
CA VAL A 219 6.06 -8.57 -12.57
C VAL A 219 6.64 -9.42 -11.44
N ILE A 220 7.39 -10.48 -11.76
CA ILE A 220 8.05 -11.36 -10.77
C ILE A 220 8.97 -10.52 -9.87
N LEU A 221 9.82 -9.67 -10.44
CA LEU A 221 10.72 -8.82 -9.67
C LEU A 221 9.96 -7.79 -8.83
N THR A 222 8.85 -7.27 -9.35
CA THR A 222 8.01 -6.31 -8.62
C THR A 222 7.36 -6.95 -7.39
N TYR A 223 6.90 -8.21 -7.48
CA TYR A 223 6.33 -8.94 -6.34
C TYR A 223 7.38 -9.46 -5.36
N PHE A 224 8.46 -10.06 -5.87
CA PHE A 224 9.27 -10.99 -5.09
C PHE A 224 10.72 -10.56 -4.88
N SER A 225 11.15 -9.43 -5.42
CA SER A 225 12.49 -8.91 -5.10
C SER A 225 12.51 -8.36 -3.66
N GLY A 226 13.61 -8.54 -2.96
CA GLY A 226 13.87 -8.06 -1.61
C GLY A 226 15.23 -7.38 -1.53
N SER A 227 15.60 -6.96 -0.32
CA SER A 227 16.90 -6.35 -0.02
C SER A 227 18.03 -7.39 0.00
N PHE A 228 19.28 -6.94 0.09
CA PHE A 228 20.44 -7.79 0.36
C PHE A 228 20.66 -8.09 1.85
N ALA A 229 19.61 -7.96 2.70
CA ALA A 229 19.77 -8.13 4.15
C ALA A 229 20.31 -9.52 4.52
N PHE A 230 19.97 -10.55 3.74
CA PHE A 230 20.50 -11.91 3.91
C PHE A 230 22.03 -12.03 3.78
N LEU A 231 22.72 -11.00 3.26
CA LEU A 231 24.19 -10.94 3.20
C LEU A 231 24.81 -10.33 4.45
N ILE A 232 24.03 -9.73 5.37
CA ILE A 232 24.55 -9.12 6.60
C ILE A 232 25.40 -10.11 7.41
N PRO A 233 24.99 -11.38 7.63
CA PRO A 233 25.80 -12.35 8.37
C PRO A 233 27.17 -12.66 7.76
N VAL A 234 27.36 -12.39 6.46
CA VAL A 234 28.65 -12.58 5.77
C VAL A 234 29.68 -11.54 6.24
N PHE A 235 29.24 -10.32 6.55
CA PHE A 235 30.11 -9.21 6.93
C PHE A 235 30.06 -8.88 8.42
N ASN A 236 28.98 -9.27 9.11
CA ASN A 236 28.80 -9.13 10.56
C ASN A 236 28.37 -10.49 11.12
N LYS A 237 29.35 -11.33 11.47
CA LYS A 237 29.09 -12.71 11.90
C LYS A 237 28.20 -12.74 13.14
N GLY A 238 27.10 -13.49 13.07
CA GLY A 238 26.13 -13.62 14.16
C GLY A 238 25.06 -12.53 14.20
N ALA A 239 25.12 -11.52 13.31
CA ALA A 239 24.06 -10.54 13.20
C ALA A 239 22.80 -11.15 12.56
N ASP A 240 21.64 -10.83 13.12
CA ASP A 240 20.36 -11.13 12.49
C ASP A 240 20.09 -10.18 11.31
N TRP A 241 19.11 -10.54 10.48
CA TRP A 241 18.71 -9.74 9.33
C TRP A 241 17.23 -9.91 9.01
N ASN A 242 16.57 -8.85 8.57
CA ASN A 242 15.15 -8.87 8.21
C ASN A 242 14.90 -7.91 7.03
N ALA A 243 13.65 -7.80 6.59
CA ALA A 243 13.30 -6.93 5.45
C ALA A 243 13.67 -5.46 5.68
N ALA A 244 13.65 -5.02 6.94
CA ALA A 244 13.84 -3.64 7.34
C ALA A 244 15.24 -3.34 7.91
N SER A 245 16.20 -4.28 7.80
CA SER A 245 17.58 -4.10 8.27
C SER A 245 18.28 -2.88 7.69
N PHE A 246 17.92 -2.48 6.46
CA PHE A 246 18.45 -1.27 5.83
C PHE A 246 17.47 -0.08 5.91
N MET A 247 16.56 -0.07 6.89
CA MET A 247 15.52 0.94 7.14
C MET A 247 14.33 0.98 6.19
N LEU A 248 14.46 0.78 4.87
CA LEU A 248 13.29 0.92 3.99
C LEU A 248 12.33 -0.26 4.11
N ASP A 249 11.04 0.06 4.15
CA ASP A 249 9.97 -0.91 4.00
C ASP A 249 10.00 -1.55 2.61
N GLN A 250 10.13 -2.88 2.57
CA GLN A 250 10.11 -3.61 1.30
C GLN A 250 8.67 -3.74 0.78
N PRO A 251 8.43 -3.69 -0.55
CA PRO A 251 7.07 -3.78 -1.11
C PRO A 251 6.33 -5.06 -0.72
N PHE A 252 7.06 -6.16 -0.50
CA PHE A 252 6.47 -7.42 -0.06
C PHE A 252 6.00 -7.34 1.40
N ASP A 253 6.77 -6.75 2.32
CA ASP A 253 6.37 -6.60 3.73
C ASP A 253 5.16 -5.66 3.87
N LEU A 254 5.15 -4.55 3.11
CA LEU A 254 4.02 -3.62 3.08
C LEU A 254 2.73 -4.22 2.49
N SER A 255 2.82 -5.37 1.80
CA SER A 255 1.63 -6.04 1.28
C SER A 255 0.73 -6.61 2.38
N PHE A 256 1.24 -6.69 3.62
CA PHE A 256 0.44 -6.99 4.81
C PHE A 256 -0.72 -6.00 4.98
N ASN A 257 -0.48 -4.71 4.73
CA ASN A 257 -1.57 -3.74 4.70
C ASN A 257 -2.14 -3.64 3.27
N PRO A 258 -3.39 -4.09 3.03
CA PRO A 258 -3.95 -4.16 1.69
C PRO A 258 -4.12 -2.79 1.01
N GLN A 259 -4.16 -1.71 1.80
CA GLN A 259 -4.23 -0.35 1.27
C GLN A 259 -2.97 0.01 0.47
N ASN A 260 -1.80 -0.51 0.87
CA ASN A 260 -0.54 -0.28 0.16
C ASN A 260 -0.54 -0.92 -1.24
N LEU A 261 -1.09 -2.14 -1.38
CA LEU A 261 -1.18 -2.82 -2.67
C LEU A 261 -2.01 -2.03 -3.67
N LEU A 262 -3.16 -1.50 -3.23
CA LEU A 262 -3.98 -0.64 -4.06
C LEU A 262 -3.23 0.64 -4.42
N ALA A 263 -2.53 1.27 -3.46
CA ALA A 263 -1.70 2.45 -3.69
C ALA A 263 -0.60 2.18 -4.74
N PHE A 264 0.04 1.01 -4.73
CA PHE A 264 1.04 0.63 -5.75
C PHE A 264 0.43 0.49 -7.15
N ALA A 265 -0.80 -0.04 -7.26
CA ALA A 265 -1.50 -0.09 -8.54
C ALA A 265 -1.84 1.32 -9.05
N ILE A 266 -2.36 2.19 -8.18
CA ILE A 266 -2.67 3.61 -8.49
C ILE A 266 -1.41 4.35 -8.94
N PHE A 267 -0.30 4.14 -8.23
CA PHE A 267 1.00 4.71 -8.56
C PHE A 267 1.40 4.40 -10.01
N LEU A 268 1.30 3.13 -10.41
CA LEU A 268 1.68 2.68 -11.75
C LEU A 268 0.70 3.17 -12.84
N VAL A 269 -0.59 3.31 -12.53
CA VAL A 269 -1.58 3.92 -13.45
C VAL A 269 -1.29 5.41 -13.67
N GLY A 270 -1.00 6.16 -12.61
CA GLY A 270 -0.58 7.56 -12.73
C GLY A 270 0.68 7.71 -13.59
N PHE A 271 1.68 6.84 -13.37
CA PHE A 271 2.92 6.85 -14.15
C PHE A 271 2.68 6.52 -15.62
N TYR A 272 1.79 5.56 -15.89
CA TYR A 272 1.39 5.22 -17.24
C TYR A 272 0.80 6.42 -18.01
N PHE A 273 0.03 7.29 -17.36
CA PHE A 273 -0.46 8.52 -18.00
C PHE A 273 0.67 9.49 -18.34
N VAL A 274 1.73 9.58 -17.53
CA VAL A 274 2.95 10.34 -17.86
C VAL A 274 3.67 9.74 -19.08
N ILE A 275 3.69 8.40 -19.20
CA ILE A 275 4.21 7.71 -20.40
C ILE A 275 3.39 8.08 -21.64
N LYS A 276 2.05 8.11 -21.54
CA LYS A 276 1.18 8.52 -22.66
C LYS A 276 1.38 9.97 -23.05
N TYR A 277 1.55 10.88 -22.08
CA TYR A 277 1.96 12.25 -22.37
C TYR A 277 3.28 12.28 -23.16
N SER A 278 4.29 11.51 -22.74
CA SER A 278 5.59 11.47 -23.42
C SER A 278 5.52 10.95 -24.86
N LYS A 279 4.56 10.07 -25.17
CA LYS A 279 4.39 9.47 -26.51
C LYS A 279 3.47 10.29 -27.42
N LEU A 280 2.43 10.92 -26.87
CA LEU A 280 1.35 11.54 -27.63
C LEU A 280 1.31 13.06 -27.52
N ASP A 281 2.04 13.62 -26.55
CA ASP A 281 2.18 15.05 -26.30
C ASP A 281 0.87 15.81 -26.08
N LYS A 282 -0.11 15.15 -25.43
CA LYS A 282 -1.40 15.76 -25.10
C LYS A 282 -1.48 16.06 -23.61
N ILE A 283 -1.61 17.33 -23.27
CA ILE A 283 -1.61 17.82 -21.87
C ILE A 283 -2.64 17.13 -20.97
N ILE A 284 -3.77 16.69 -21.53
CA ILE A 284 -4.81 15.96 -20.78
C ILE A 284 -4.25 14.74 -20.03
N TYR A 285 -3.26 14.04 -20.58
CA TYR A 285 -2.65 12.90 -19.90
C TYR A 285 -1.87 13.33 -18.65
N LEU A 286 -1.19 14.47 -18.71
CA LEU A 286 -0.46 15.00 -17.56
C LEU A 286 -1.41 15.55 -16.50
N ILE A 287 -2.53 16.17 -16.92
CA ILE A 287 -3.62 16.60 -16.02
C ILE A 287 -4.21 15.38 -15.31
N VAL A 288 -4.54 14.31 -16.03
CA VAL A 288 -5.09 13.08 -15.43
C VAL A 288 -4.09 12.44 -14.46
N ALA A 289 -2.80 12.37 -14.82
CA ALA A 289 -1.76 11.89 -13.90
C ALA A 289 -1.68 12.73 -12.62
N GLY A 290 -1.71 14.07 -12.76
CA GLY A 290 -1.74 15.00 -11.64
C GLY A 290 -2.96 14.83 -10.74
N LEU A 291 -4.16 14.69 -11.31
CA LEU A 291 -5.40 14.45 -10.56
C LEU A 291 -5.36 13.13 -9.78
N ILE A 292 -4.82 12.07 -10.38
CA ILE A 292 -4.61 10.78 -9.69
C ILE A 292 -3.69 10.99 -8.48
N TYR A 293 -2.50 11.57 -8.66
CA TYR A 293 -1.60 11.73 -7.51
C TYR A 293 -2.14 12.70 -6.46
N ALA A 294 -2.78 13.79 -6.85
CA ALA A 294 -3.32 14.79 -5.94
C ALA A 294 -4.48 14.26 -5.10
N THR A 295 -5.45 13.58 -5.71
CA THR A 295 -6.67 13.18 -4.98
C THR A 295 -6.47 11.93 -4.14
N PHE A 296 -5.53 11.06 -4.52
CA PHE A 296 -5.23 9.85 -3.76
C PHE A 296 -4.39 10.12 -2.50
N PHE A 297 -4.22 11.38 -2.10
CA PHE A 297 -3.68 11.75 -0.79
C PHE A 297 -4.40 11.03 0.36
N GLY A 298 -5.73 10.96 0.29
CA GLY A 298 -6.53 10.24 1.27
C GLY A 298 -6.48 8.72 1.18
N PHE A 299 -5.90 8.15 0.11
CA PHE A 299 -5.62 6.72 0.01
C PHE A 299 -4.24 6.37 0.57
N LYS A 300 -3.23 7.17 0.23
CA LYS A 300 -1.88 7.05 0.78
C LYS A 300 -1.14 8.37 0.64
N SER A 301 -0.85 9.02 1.77
CA SER A 301 -0.24 10.36 1.81
C SER A 301 1.16 10.40 1.19
N TYR A 302 2.03 9.43 1.51
CA TYR A 302 3.41 9.36 0.96
C TYR A 302 3.42 9.20 -0.57
N LEU A 303 2.55 8.34 -1.12
CA LEU A 303 2.37 8.21 -2.57
C LEU A 303 2.01 9.55 -3.20
N SER A 304 1.01 10.22 -2.63
CA SER A 304 0.49 11.46 -3.19
C SER A 304 1.52 12.57 -3.16
N ALA A 305 2.18 12.79 -2.01
CA ALA A 305 3.23 13.80 -1.88
C ALA A 305 4.38 13.56 -2.88
N LEU A 306 4.84 12.31 -3.01
CA LEU A 306 5.89 11.95 -3.95
C LEU A 306 5.45 12.11 -5.41
N GLY A 307 4.25 11.63 -5.75
CA GLY A 307 3.68 11.69 -7.09
C GLY A 307 3.43 13.12 -7.56
N VAL A 308 2.85 13.97 -6.71
CA VAL A 308 2.64 15.40 -6.98
C VAL A 308 3.98 16.08 -7.20
N THR A 309 4.95 15.87 -6.32
CA THR A 309 6.30 16.44 -6.47
C THR A 309 6.95 16.00 -7.78
N ALA A 310 6.80 14.72 -8.17
CA ALA A 310 7.32 14.21 -9.44
C ALA A 310 6.61 14.84 -10.66
N ILE A 311 5.29 15.05 -10.61
CA ILE A 311 4.55 15.76 -11.67
C ILE A 311 5.01 17.21 -11.79
N LEU A 312 5.24 17.90 -10.66
CA LEU A 312 5.75 19.27 -10.66
C LEU A 312 7.18 19.33 -11.21
N ALA A 313 8.04 18.37 -10.88
CA ALA A 313 9.38 18.25 -11.46
C ALA A 313 9.34 18.04 -12.98
N VAL A 314 8.39 17.22 -13.47
CA VAL A 314 8.13 17.04 -14.91
C VAL A 314 7.70 18.36 -15.55
N CYS A 315 6.70 19.04 -14.98
CA CYS A 315 6.19 20.29 -15.53
C CYS A 315 7.28 21.37 -15.56
N LEU A 316 8.06 21.50 -14.48
CA LEU A 316 9.17 22.44 -14.39
C LEU A 316 10.24 22.15 -15.45
N HIS A 317 10.63 20.89 -15.62
CA HIS A 317 11.60 20.49 -16.65
C HIS A 317 11.12 20.86 -18.05
N LEU A 318 9.86 20.54 -18.37
CA LEU A 318 9.26 20.84 -19.66
C LEU A 318 9.13 22.34 -19.90
N LEU A 319 8.79 23.12 -18.86
CA LEU A 319 8.70 24.57 -18.93
C LEU A 319 10.09 25.19 -19.17
N VAL A 320 11.10 24.80 -18.39
CA VAL A 320 12.43 25.42 -18.44
C VAL A 320 13.20 25.02 -19.69
N PHE A 321 13.27 23.72 -20.01
CA PHE A 321 14.13 23.18 -21.06
C PHE A 321 13.42 22.90 -22.38
N LYS A 322 12.10 22.71 -22.38
CA LYS A 322 11.30 22.49 -23.59
C LYS A 322 10.39 23.67 -23.93
N LYS A 323 10.36 24.71 -23.09
CA LYS A 323 9.54 25.93 -23.27
C LYS A 323 8.05 25.66 -23.47
N LYS A 324 7.55 24.54 -22.92
CA LYS A 324 6.11 24.19 -22.99
C LYS A 324 5.34 24.91 -21.91
N THR A 325 4.61 25.96 -22.26
CA THR A 325 3.86 26.77 -21.29
C THR A 325 2.54 26.13 -20.87
N GLU A 326 1.95 25.26 -21.70
CA GLU A 326 0.69 24.57 -21.39
C GLU A 326 0.76 23.68 -20.13
N VAL A 327 1.95 23.24 -19.72
CA VAL A 327 2.18 22.40 -18.52
C VAL A 327 1.91 23.15 -17.22
N VAL A 328 1.88 24.48 -17.27
CA VAL A 328 1.48 25.31 -16.13
C VAL A 328 0.04 25.00 -15.73
N LYS A 329 -0.86 24.74 -16.70
CA LYS A 329 -2.25 24.35 -16.41
C LYS A 329 -2.31 23.04 -15.62
N ALA A 330 -1.52 22.03 -16.02
CA ALA A 330 -1.45 20.77 -15.29
C ALA A 330 -0.88 20.96 -13.87
N SER A 331 0.13 21.81 -13.72
CA SER A 331 0.72 22.13 -12.42
C SER A 331 -0.29 22.78 -11.48
N LEU A 332 -0.98 23.84 -11.94
CA LEU A 332 -1.98 24.56 -11.14
C LEU A 332 -3.13 23.63 -10.70
N ILE A 333 -3.69 22.85 -11.63
CA ILE A 333 -4.75 21.89 -11.29
C ILE A 333 -4.28 20.87 -10.25
N THR A 334 -3.07 20.32 -10.43
CA THR A 334 -2.50 19.33 -9.50
C THR A 334 -2.32 19.93 -8.11
N ILE A 335 -1.75 21.14 -8.02
CA ILE A 335 -1.51 21.84 -6.74
C ILE A 335 -2.84 22.15 -6.04
N SER A 336 -3.82 22.71 -6.76
CA SER A 336 -5.11 23.07 -6.19
C SER A 336 -5.83 21.85 -5.60
N ILE A 337 -5.91 20.75 -6.36
CA ILE A 337 -6.58 19.53 -5.90
C ILE A 337 -5.81 18.86 -4.75
N PHE A 338 -4.47 18.92 -4.77
CA PHE A 338 -3.65 18.39 -3.70
C PHE A 338 -3.90 19.15 -2.39
N PHE A 339 -3.90 20.48 -2.42
CA PHE A 339 -4.17 21.29 -1.23
C PHE A 339 -5.59 21.11 -0.71
N ILE A 340 -6.60 21.01 -1.59
CA ILE A 340 -7.97 20.66 -1.16
C ILE A 340 -7.97 19.32 -0.42
N SER A 341 -7.33 18.30 -0.98
CA SER A 341 -7.27 16.97 -0.36
C SER A 341 -6.47 16.98 0.95
N PHE A 342 -5.39 17.75 1.01
CA PHE A 342 -4.54 17.91 2.18
C PHE A 342 -5.29 18.55 3.35
N PHE A 343 -5.92 19.71 3.16
CA PHE A 343 -6.63 20.42 4.24
C PHE A 343 -7.88 19.69 4.72
N LEU A 344 -8.50 18.85 3.88
CA LEU A 344 -9.61 18.00 4.32
C LEU A 344 -9.17 16.94 5.33
N LEU A 345 -7.92 16.46 5.26
CA LEU A 345 -7.46 15.27 5.98
C LEU A 345 -6.41 15.54 7.06
N ILE A 346 -5.61 16.60 6.91
CA ILE A 346 -4.49 16.91 7.81
C ILE A 346 -4.83 18.09 8.71
N ASP A 347 -4.45 17.97 9.98
CA ASP A 347 -4.28 19.09 10.88
C ASP A 347 -2.80 19.50 10.87
N SER A 348 -2.51 20.63 10.21
CA SER A 348 -1.14 21.09 9.96
C SER A 348 -0.37 21.50 11.20
N THR A 349 -1.03 21.61 12.36
CA THR A 349 -0.40 22.05 13.61
C THR A 349 0.45 20.96 14.28
N LYS A 350 0.22 19.67 13.97
CA LYS A 350 0.83 18.54 14.69
C LYS A 350 1.65 17.56 13.84
N ASN A 351 1.49 17.56 12.51
CA ASN A 351 2.11 16.56 11.61
C ASN A 351 2.94 17.20 10.49
N SER A 352 4.08 17.79 10.84
CA SER A 352 5.03 18.39 9.89
C SER A 352 6.21 17.49 9.56
N ILE A 353 6.72 17.65 8.33
CA ILE A 353 8.01 17.11 7.90
C ILE A 353 9.06 18.16 8.22
N HIS A 354 10.11 17.78 8.93
CA HIS A 354 11.22 18.67 9.28
C HIS A 354 12.55 18.12 8.75
N PHE A 355 13.50 19.02 8.50
CA PHE A 355 14.82 18.67 8.00
C PHE A 355 15.65 18.02 9.12
N SER A 356 16.09 16.78 8.92
CA SER A 356 16.86 15.99 9.89
C SER A 356 17.86 15.09 9.14
N PRO A 357 18.91 15.69 8.56
CA PRO A 357 19.81 14.99 7.65
C PRO A 357 20.61 13.90 8.36
N GLY A 358 20.63 12.71 7.76
CA GLY A 358 21.39 11.56 8.26
C GLY A 358 20.70 10.79 9.39
N TRP A 359 19.55 11.24 9.91
CA TRP A 359 18.87 10.56 11.01
C TRP A 359 18.56 9.09 10.69
N THR A 360 17.95 8.82 9.53
CA THR A 360 17.66 7.44 9.10
C THR A 360 18.91 6.60 8.92
N LEU A 361 20.01 7.19 8.43
CA LEU A 361 21.28 6.47 8.24
C LEU A 361 21.90 6.09 9.59
N LYS A 362 21.87 7.03 10.54
CA LYS A 362 22.36 6.83 11.90
C LYS A 362 21.56 5.77 12.64
N ARG A 363 20.23 5.85 12.60
CA ARG A 363 19.34 4.81 13.16
C ARG A 363 19.57 3.43 12.55
N MET A 364 19.84 3.35 11.23
CA MET A 364 20.16 2.08 10.57
C MET A 364 21.34 1.35 11.25
N VAL A 365 22.40 2.07 11.60
CA VAL A 365 23.62 1.48 12.18
C VAL A 365 23.58 1.37 13.70
N GLU A 366 22.75 2.17 14.38
CA GLU A 366 22.60 2.17 15.85
C GLU A 366 21.57 1.18 16.37
N ASP A 367 20.44 1.03 15.66
CA ASP A 367 19.30 0.29 16.19
C ASP A 367 19.55 -1.24 16.13
N PRO A 368 19.31 -1.98 17.24
CA PRO A 368 19.63 -3.42 17.31
C PRO A 368 18.85 -4.30 16.32
N ASP A 369 17.64 -3.91 15.93
CA ASP A 369 16.75 -4.61 14.99
C ASP A 369 17.04 -4.27 13.52
N ARG A 370 18.01 -3.39 13.25
CA ARG A 370 18.38 -2.89 11.92
C ARG A 370 19.67 -3.53 11.41
N LEU A 371 20.60 -2.72 10.90
CA LEU A 371 21.90 -3.20 10.44
C LEU A 371 22.86 -3.42 11.62
N ASN A 372 22.67 -2.66 12.71
CA ASN A 372 23.40 -2.75 13.97
C ASN A 372 24.93 -2.89 13.77
N MET A 373 25.52 -1.83 13.24
CA MET A 373 26.97 -1.70 13.07
C MET A 373 27.50 -0.60 14.00
N ALA A 374 27.38 -0.82 15.31
CA ALA A 374 27.78 0.14 16.35
C ALA A 374 29.24 0.64 16.22
N SER A 375 30.12 -0.13 15.57
CA SER A 375 31.49 0.29 15.26
C SER A 375 31.57 1.53 14.35
N LEU A 376 30.60 1.72 13.44
CA LEU A 376 30.53 2.92 12.60
C LEU A 376 30.16 4.15 13.43
N THR A 377 29.22 4.00 14.36
CA THR A 377 28.82 5.07 15.29
C THR A 377 29.98 5.51 16.17
N ILE A 378 30.74 4.56 16.73
CA ILE A 378 31.92 4.86 17.56
C ILE A 378 33.01 5.57 16.74
N LEU A 379 33.23 5.15 15.49
CA LEU A 379 34.17 5.83 14.59
C LEU A 379 33.72 7.25 14.26
N GLU A 380 32.43 7.46 14.00
CA GLU A 380 31.87 8.79 13.74
C GLU A 380 32.10 9.72 14.93
N GLN A 381 31.75 9.28 16.14
CA GLN A 381 31.95 10.02 17.38
C GLN A 381 33.42 10.40 17.59
N HIS A 382 34.33 9.44 17.41
CA HIS A 382 35.78 9.68 17.51
C HIS A 382 36.26 10.78 16.56
N TYR A 383 35.82 10.75 15.30
CA TYR A 383 36.25 11.76 14.32
C TYR A 383 35.58 13.11 14.53
N LEU A 384 34.35 13.15 15.06
CA LEU A 384 33.70 14.39 15.49
C LEU A 384 34.48 15.06 16.63
N GLU A 385 34.88 14.30 17.65
CA GLU A 385 35.72 14.81 18.75
C GLU A 385 37.07 15.35 18.28
N LYS A 386 37.63 14.74 17.22
CA LYS A 386 38.88 15.20 16.59
C LYS A 386 38.69 16.31 15.54
N ASN A 387 37.48 16.85 15.38
CA ASN A 387 37.11 17.82 14.34
C ASN A 387 37.50 17.39 12.92
N ASN A 388 37.53 16.08 12.65
CA ASN A 388 37.91 15.51 11.36
C ASN A 388 36.67 15.27 10.48
N TYR A 389 36.08 16.35 9.98
CA TYR A 389 34.85 16.31 9.20
C TYR A 389 34.98 15.52 7.88
N LEU A 390 36.19 15.40 7.32
CA LEU A 390 36.40 14.59 6.13
C LEU A 390 36.16 13.11 6.43
N ARG A 391 36.63 12.61 7.58
CA ARG A 391 36.39 11.23 8.01
C ARG A 391 34.93 10.99 8.37
N VAL A 392 34.26 11.96 8.99
CA VAL A 392 32.80 11.91 9.22
C VAL A 392 32.03 11.81 7.90
N ALA A 393 32.38 12.65 6.91
CA ALA A 393 31.76 12.59 5.59
C ALA A 393 31.97 11.24 4.89
N GLN A 394 33.17 10.63 5.03
CA GLN A 394 33.43 9.28 4.51
C GLN A 394 32.52 8.22 5.16
N ILE A 395 32.28 8.32 6.47
CA ILE A 395 31.36 7.42 7.19
C ILE A 395 29.93 7.59 6.68
N ASN A 396 29.44 8.83 6.61
CA ASN A 396 28.07 9.11 6.14
C ASN A 396 27.85 8.66 4.69
N ILE A 397 28.86 8.78 3.82
CA ILE A 397 28.82 8.24 2.45
C ILE A 397 28.74 6.71 2.47
N ARG A 398 29.49 6.04 3.35
CA ARG A 398 29.45 4.58 3.50
C ARG A 398 28.09 4.10 4.01
N GLU A 399 27.49 4.81 4.96
CA GLU A 399 26.15 4.52 5.47
C GLU A 399 25.10 4.72 4.38
N ALA A 400 25.13 5.85 3.67
CA ALA A 400 24.24 6.12 2.55
C ALA A 400 24.37 5.07 1.44
N ALA A 401 25.60 4.64 1.12
CA ALA A 401 25.83 3.57 0.17
C ALA A 401 25.22 2.25 0.66
N THR A 402 25.46 1.88 1.92
CA THR A 402 24.88 0.66 2.52
C THR A 402 23.36 0.69 2.51
N TYR A 403 22.75 1.82 2.86
CA TYR A 403 21.31 2.03 2.77
C TYR A 403 20.79 1.85 1.33
N ILE A 404 21.41 2.49 0.33
CA ILE A 404 20.94 2.40 -1.07
C ILE A 404 21.15 0.99 -1.64
N PHE A 405 22.37 0.45 -1.58
CA PHE A 405 22.71 -0.85 -2.17
C PHE A 405 22.03 -2.00 -1.43
N GLY A 406 21.98 -1.92 -0.10
CA GLY A 406 21.31 -2.88 0.76
C GLY A 406 19.83 -3.00 0.42
N ASN A 407 19.10 -1.88 0.38
CA ASN A 407 17.66 -1.89 0.06
C ASN A 407 17.34 -2.26 -1.38
N LEU A 408 18.14 -1.79 -2.36
CA LEU A 408 17.86 -2.08 -3.76
C LEU A 408 18.06 -3.55 -4.08
N GLY A 409 18.99 -4.24 -3.43
CA GLY A 409 19.28 -5.63 -3.75
C GLY A 409 19.63 -5.79 -5.24
N THR A 410 19.04 -6.79 -5.89
CA THR A 410 19.20 -7.01 -7.34
C THR A 410 18.60 -5.89 -8.21
N ARG A 411 17.73 -5.05 -7.64
CA ARG A 411 17.15 -3.88 -8.32
C ARG A 411 18.18 -2.78 -8.61
N ILE A 412 19.38 -2.89 -8.05
CA ILE A 412 20.50 -2.00 -8.36
C ILE A 412 20.78 -1.94 -9.87
N LEU A 413 20.55 -3.04 -10.60
CA LEU A 413 20.70 -3.06 -12.06
C LEU A 413 19.76 -2.06 -12.74
N GLY A 414 18.50 -2.00 -12.31
CA GLY A 414 17.51 -1.03 -12.78
C GLY A 414 17.86 0.39 -12.37
N PHE A 415 18.36 0.60 -11.14
CA PHE A 415 18.83 1.90 -10.68
C PHE A 415 19.99 2.43 -11.54
N ILE A 416 21.04 1.61 -11.76
CA ILE A 416 22.16 1.96 -12.64
C ILE A 416 21.67 2.28 -14.06
N PHE A 417 20.75 1.49 -14.59
CA PHE A 417 20.15 1.75 -15.89
C PHE A 417 19.44 3.11 -15.95
N ILE A 418 18.69 3.49 -14.91
CA ILE A 418 18.02 4.79 -14.80
C ILE A 418 19.04 5.94 -14.71
N LEU A 419 20.13 5.78 -13.96
CA LEU A 419 21.18 6.80 -13.87
C LEU A 419 21.79 7.15 -15.24
N THR A 420 21.77 6.22 -16.21
CA THR A 420 22.23 6.52 -17.57
C THR A 420 21.41 7.61 -18.27
N PHE A 421 20.17 7.86 -17.82
CA PHE A 421 19.33 8.93 -18.37
C PHE A 421 19.89 10.32 -18.06
N LEU A 422 20.58 10.49 -16.93
CA LEU A 422 21.11 11.79 -16.48
C LEU A 422 22.13 12.39 -17.46
N LYS A 423 22.82 11.56 -18.26
CA LYS A 423 23.80 12.01 -19.26
C LYS A 423 23.25 13.02 -20.28
N LYS A 424 21.94 13.03 -20.51
CA LYS A 424 21.27 13.95 -21.45
C LYS A 424 20.07 14.65 -20.81
N PHE A 425 20.20 15.09 -19.54
CA PHE A 425 19.12 15.62 -18.71
C PHE A 425 18.20 16.63 -19.42
N ARG A 426 18.76 17.67 -20.06
CA ARG A 426 17.98 18.72 -20.76
C ARG A 426 17.10 18.18 -21.90
N LYS A 427 17.45 17.02 -22.48
CA LYS A 427 16.74 16.42 -23.62
C LYS A 427 15.75 15.33 -23.20
N LEU A 428 15.66 15.00 -21.91
CA LEU A 428 14.78 13.94 -21.41
C LEU A 428 13.31 14.20 -21.71
N SER A 429 12.57 13.10 -21.88
CA SER A 429 11.13 13.05 -21.98
C SER A 429 10.50 13.04 -20.57
N ALA A 430 9.21 13.37 -20.49
CA ALA A 430 8.50 13.51 -19.22
C ALA A 430 8.51 12.23 -18.38
N ASP A 431 8.34 11.06 -18.99
CA ASP A 431 8.42 9.75 -18.33
C ASP A 431 9.77 9.52 -17.64
N LYS A 432 10.88 9.90 -18.28
CA LYS A 432 12.22 9.76 -17.71
C LYS A 432 12.46 10.70 -16.55
N ILE A 433 11.98 11.95 -16.65
CA ILE A 433 12.07 12.91 -15.55
C ILE A 433 11.23 12.43 -14.37
N PHE A 434 10.03 11.92 -14.63
CA PHE A 434 9.18 11.33 -13.59
C PHE A 434 9.88 10.17 -12.89
N ILE A 435 10.46 9.21 -13.64
CA ILE A 435 11.22 8.09 -13.06
C ILE A 435 12.36 8.58 -12.16
N ILE A 436 13.16 9.55 -12.64
CA ILE A 436 14.27 10.11 -11.86
C ILE A 436 13.75 10.78 -10.59
N ALA A 437 12.72 11.62 -10.70
CA ALA A 437 12.15 12.34 -9.56
C ALA A 437 11.60 11.38 -8.51
N VAL A 438 10.86 10.34 -8.91
CA VAL A 438 10.33 9.34 -7.99
C VAL A 438 11.46 8.52 -7.37
N VAL A 439 12.41 8.01 -8.15
CA VAL A 439 13.47 7.13 -7.63
C VAL A 439 14.39 7.88 -6.69
N LEU A 440 14.81 9.10 -7.05
CA LEU A 440 15.62 9.92 -6.16
C LEU A 440 14.82 10.39 -4.94
N GLY A 441 13.59 10.89 -5.13
CA GLY A 441 12.73 11.31 -4.02
C GLY A 441 12.49 10.20 -3.00
N SER A 442 12.14 8.99 -3.46
CA SER A 442 11.89 7.83 -2.60
C SER A 442 13.12 7.42 -1.77
N LEU A 443 14.32 7.48 -2.36
CA LEU A 443 15.54 7.05 -1.69
C LEU A 443 16.11 8.14 -0.77
N PHE A 444 16.02 9.41 -1.17
CA PHE A 444 16.70 10.51 -0.48
C PHE A 444 15.81 11.31 0.47
N ILE A 445 14.48 11.35 0.31
CA ILE A 445 13.60 12.01 1.29
C ILE A 445 13.82 11.44 2.70
N PRO A 446 13.84 10.11 2.92
CA PRO A 446 14.12 9.54 4.25
C PRO A 446 15.51 9.90 4.79
N ILE A 447 16.50 10.15 3.92
CA ILE A 447 17.86 10.51 4.36
C ILE A 447 17.90 11.94 4.91
N PHE A 448 17.10 12.86 4.34
CA PHE A 448 17.17 14.29 4.65
C PHE A 448 16.09 14.80 5.60
N PHE A 449 14.98 14.09 5.70
CA PHE A 449 13.80 14.57 6.41
C PHE A 449 13.30 13.53 7.40
N ASN A 450 12.55 14.02 8.38
CA ASN A 450 11.86 13.19 9.35
C ASN A 450 10.45 13.75 9.60
N GLN A 451 9.54 12.92 10.10
CA GLN A 451 8.17 13.28 10.41
C GLN A 451 7.97 13.43 11.91
N GLY A 452 7.30 14.51 12.34
CA GLY A 452 7.09 14.80 13.76
C GLY A 452 6.30 13.73 14.52
N GLY A 453 5.12 13.34 14.03
CA GLY A 453 4.22 12.40 14.75
C GLY A 453 4.66 10.94 14.76
N SER A 454 5.58 10.53 13.89
CA SER A 454 6.19 9.20 13.90
C SER A 454 7.43 9.23 13.02
N THR A 455 8.60 9.17 13.64
CA THR A 455 9.86 9.42 12.94
C THR A 455 10.20 8.34 11.90
N TYR A 456 9.88 7.08 12.20
CA TYR A 456 10.13 5.98 11.27
C TYR A 456 9.24 6.02 10.03
N ASN A 457 8.09 6.68 10.06
CA ASN A 457 7.15 6.68 8.95
C ASN A 457 7.68 7.33 7.65
N ILE A 458 8.73 8.15 7.74
CA ILE A 458 9.36 8.75 6.54
C ILE A 458 9.88 7.69 5.56
N ILE A 459 10.23 6.48 6.03
CA ILE A 459 10.72 5.39 5.18
C ILE A 459 9.66 4.87 4.20
N GLN A 460 8.36 5.14 4.43
CA GLN A 460 7.25 4.75 3.55
C GLN A 460 7.28 5.43 2.17
N PHE A 461 8.18 6.40 1.95
CA PHE A 461 8.51 6.90 0.62
C PHE A 461 9.34 5.92 -0.23
N GLY A 462 10.13 5.04 0.40
CA GLY A 462 11.06 4.12 -0.27
C GLY A 462 10.47 3.11 -1.28
N PRO A 463 9.31 2.47 -1.02
CA PRO A 463 8.77 1.39 -1.86
C PRO A 463 8.60 1.75 -3.34
N TYR A 464 8.29 3.01 -3.65
CA TYR A 464 8.04 3.44 -5.02
C TYR A 464 9.31 3.40 -5.89
N ALA A 465 10.49 3.69 -5.32
CA ALA A 465 11.77 3.43 -6.00
C ALA A 465 12.00 1.94 -6.22
N LEU A 466 11.70 1.10 -5.23
CA LEU A 466 11.89 -0.35 -5.31
C LEU A 466 11.01 -0.97 -6.42
N ILE A 467 9.78 -0.49 -6.56
CA ILE A 467 8.87 -0.92 -7.64
C ILE A 467 9.40 -0.49 -9.02
N LEU A 468 9.75 0.78 -9.21
CA LEU A 468 10.24 1.25 -10.50
C LEU A 468 11.57 0.57 -10.89
N THR A 469 12.51 0.48 -9.96
CA THR A 469 13.81 -0.16 -10.22
C THR A 469 13.66 -1.65 -10.51
N SER A 470 12.63 -2.34 -9.99
CA SER A 470 12.30 -3.73 -10.39
C SER A 470 11.94 -3.84 -11.88
N ILE A 471 11.06 -2.96 -12.38
CA ILE A 471 10.66 -2.92 -13.79
C ILE A 471 11.87 -2.56 -14.69
N PHE A 472 12.70 -1.62 -14.24
CA PHE A 472 13.88 -1.20 -15.00
C PHE A 472 15.04 -2.21 -14.92
N SER A 473 15.12 -3.05 -13.90
CA SER A 473 16.02 -4.22 -13.88
C SER A 473 15.67 -5.20 -14.99
N ALA A 474 14.38 -5.53 -15.16
CA ALA A 474 13.95 -6.37 -16.28
C ALA A 474 14.25 -5.71 -17.64
N THR A 475 14.12 -4.39 -17.74
CA THR A 475 14.49 -3.62 -18.94
C THR A 475 15.99 -3.69 -19.24
N ALA A 476 16.83 -3.57 -18.22
CA ALA A 476 18.27 -3.72 -18.36
C ALA A 476 18.66 -5.14 -18.81
N LEU A 477 18.04 -6.17 -18.19
CA LEU A 477 18.25 -7.57 -18.57
C LEU A 477 17.81 -7.86 -20.02
N GLU A 478 16.68 -7.30 -20.48
CA GLU A 478 16.26 -7.44 -21.88
C GLU A 478 17.29 -6.82 -22.83
N LYS A 479 17.81 -5.64 -22.50
CA LYS A 479 18.85 -4.99 -23.32
C LYS A 479 20.15 -5.78 -23.36
N ILE A 480 20.56 -6.37 -22.24
CA ILE A 480 21.73 -7.26 -22.18
C ILE A 480 21.48 -8.49 -23.07
N TYR A 481 20.30 -9.12 -22.96
CA TYR A 481 19.90 -10.25 -23.80
C TYR A 481 19.95 -9.91 -25.30
N ILE A 482 19.38 -8.77 -25.69
CA ILE A 482 19.36 -8.33 -27.10
C ILE A 482 20.78 -8.03 -27.59
N ARG A 483 21.62 -7.36 -26.80
CA ARG A 483 23.02 -7.08 -27.19
C ARG A 483 23.85 -8.35 -27.36
N LEU A 484 23.69 -9.31 -26.45
CA LEU A 484 24.30 -10.63 -26.61
C LEU A 484 23.79 -11.30 -27.89
N ALA A 485 22.50 -11.13 -28.21
CA ALA A 485 21.91 -11.66 -29.43
C ALA A 485 22.39 -11.00 -30.72
N GLU A 486 22.69 -9.70 -30.72
CA GLU A 486 23.20 -8.94 -31.85
C GLU A 486 24.70 -9.21 -32.09
N ASN A 487 25.49 -9.27 -31.02
CA ASN A 487 26.91 -9.64 -31.11
C ASN A 487 27.10 -11.01 -31.76
N ARG A 488 26.18 -11.97 -31.55
CA ARG A 488 26.15 -13.25 -32.27
C ARG A 488 26.14 -13.09 -33.78
N LYS A 489 25.24 -12.24 -34.30
CA LYS A 489 25.09 -12.05 -35.76
C LYS A 489 26.39 -11.51 -36.34
N ASN A 490 26.97 -10.51 -35.68
CA ASN A 490 28.21 -9.89 -36.15
C ASN A 490 29.41 -10.87 -36.14
N THR A 491 29.56 -11.68 -35.08
CA THR A 491 30.64 -12.69 -35.01
C THR A 491 30.46 -13.81 -36.06
N TYR A 492 29.22 -14.26 -36.30
CA TYR A 492 28.93 -15.22 -37.35
C TYR A 492 29.32 -14.70 -38.74
N PHE A 493 28.90 -13.47 -39.07
CA PHE A 493 29.25 -12.84 -40.35
C PHE A 493 30.76 -12.64 -40.50
N SER A 494 31.49 -12.24 -39.45
CA SER A 494 32.96 -12.11 -39.53
C SER A 494 33.67 -13.45 -39.69
N SER A 495 33.22 -14.51 -39.02
CA SER A 495 33.85 -15.83 -39.13
C SER A 495 33.58 -16.49 -40.49
N TYR A 496 32.43 -16.24 -41.12
CA TYR A 496 32.13 -16.72 -42.47
C TYR A 496 32.77 -15.90 -43.58
N ALA A 497 32.95 -14.58 -43.40
CA ALA A 497 33.65 -13.74 -44.37
C ALA A 497 35.12 -14.16 -44.57
N HIS A 498 35.74 -14.79 -43.57
CA HIS A 498 37.08 -15.37 -43.67
C HIS A 498 37.12 -16.82 -44.19
N VAL A 499 35.96 -17.49 -44.30
CA VAL A 499 35.85 -18.89 -44.73
C VAL A 499 35.04 -18.94 -46.02
N ASN A 500 35.67 -18.56 -47.13
CA ASN A 500 35.19 -18.96 -48.45
C ASN A 500 36.37 -19.54 -49.22
N LEU A 501 36.36 -20.86 -49.43
CA LEU A 501 36.93 -21.56 -50.62
C LEU A 501 36.84 -23.11 -50.61
N LYS A 502 36.13 -23.81 -49.71
CA LYS A 502 35.85 -25.26 -49.88
C LYS A 502 34.43 -25.73 -49.49
N LYS A 503 33.79 -26.37 -50.50
CA LYS A 503 32.50 -27.09 -50.65
C LYS A 503 31.68 -27.48 -49.39
N ASN A 504 30.35 -27.36 -49.52
CA ASN A 504 29.17 -28.02 -48.89
C ASN A 504 29.22 -28.65 -47.48
N SER A 505 30.33 -29.22 -47.00
CA SER A 505 30.46 -29.75 -45.64
C SER A 505 30.72 -28.66 -44.60
N SER A 506 31.35 -27.54 -45.00
CA SER A 506 31.60 -26.34 -44.19
C SER A 506 30.32 -25.59 -43.80
N LEU A 507 29.31 -25.59 -44.67
CA LEU A 507 27.99 -25.00 -44.41
C LEU A 507 27.23 -25.73 -43.27
N LYS A 508 27.21 -27.06 -43.29
CA LYS A 508 26.59 -27.86 -42.21
C LYS A 508 27.32 -27.71 -40.87
N ALA A 509 28.65 -27.63 -40.88
CA ALA A 509 29.44 -27.44 -39.66
C ALA A 509 29.19 -26.07 -39.01
N GLY A 510 29.07 -25.00 -39.80
CA GLY A 510 28.74 -23.68 -39.29
C GLY A 510 27.29 -23.54 -38.81
N GLU A 511 26.33 -24.22 -39.44
CA GLU A 511 24.95 -24.32 -38.92
C GLU A 511 24.91 -25.04 -37.57
N VAL A 512 25.68 -26.11 -37.39
CA VAL A 512 25.80 -26.83 -36.12
C VAL A 512 26.50 -25.97 -35.06
N TYR A 513 27.57 -25.26 -35.42
CA TYR A 513 28.26 -24.33 -34.52
C TYR A 513 27.36 -23.18 -34.08
N GLU A 514 26.57 -22.59 -34.99
CA GLU A 514 25.60 -21.54 -34.67
C GLU A 514 24.51 -22.06 -33.73
N LYS A 515 23.96 -23.25 -33.99
CA LYS A 515 22.99 -23.91 -33.09
C LYS A 515 23.59 -24.18 -31.72
N LEU A 516 24.83 -24.67 -31.62
CA LEU A 516 25.51 -24.93 -30.35
C LEU A 516 25.79 -23.63 -29.58
N ASN A 517 26.27 -22.57 -30.23
CA ASN A 517 26.47 -21.27 -29.59
C ASN A 517 25.14 -20.63 -29.16
N PHE A 518 24.09 -20.80 -29.95
CA PHE A 518 22.74 -20.37 -29.59
C PHE A 518 22.25 -21.06 -28.31
N ILE A 519 22.42 -22.39 -28.22
CA ILE A 519 22.08 -23.15 -27.01
C ILE A 519 22.92 -22.68 -25.83
N LYS A 520 24.26 -22.61 -25.96
CA LYS A 520 25.16 -22.18 -24.88
C LYS A 520 24.80 -20.80 -24.32
N GLN A 521 24.55 -19.81 -25.17
CA GLN A 521 24.20 -18.46 -24.71
C GLN A 521 22.78 -18.37 -24.14
N LYS A 522 21.82 -19.12 -24.69
CA LYS A 522 20.47 -19.22 -24.11
C LYS A 522 20.54 -19.86 -22.72
N THR A 523 21.31 -20.92 -22.56
CA THR A 523 21.57 -21.56 -21.26
C THR A 523 22.26 -20.59 -20.31
N LEU A 524 23.32 -19.88 -20.73
CA LEU A 524 23.99 -18.87 -19.92
C LEU A 524 23.01 -17.79 -19.45
N PHE A 525 22.15 -17.29 -20.34
CA PHE A 525 21.18 -16.27 -19.96
C PHE A 525 20.12 -16.81 -18.99
N ILE A 526 19.67 -18.05 -19.16
CA ILE A 526 18.79 -18.72 -18.19
C ILE A 526 19.48 -18.81 -16.82
N VAL A 527 20.76 -19.22 -16.78
CA VAL A 527 21.54 -19.26 -15.53
C VAL A 527 21.64 -17.87 -14.90
N ILE A 528 21.90 -16.82 -15.68
CA ILE A 528 21.90 -15.43 -15.18
C ILE A 528 20.56 -15.06 -14.55
N ILE A 529 19.44 -15.39 -15.20
CA ILE A 529 18.10 -15.13 -14.65
C ILE A 529 17.86 -15.94 -13.37
N LEU A 530 18.25 -17.22 -13.33
CA LEU A 530 18.07 -18.05 -12.13
C LEU A 530 18.89 -17.53 -10.95
N VAL A 531 20.15 -17.13 -11.17
CA VAL A 531 20.99 -16.50 -10.14
C VAL A 531 20.37 -15.18 -9.70
N PHE A 532 19.90 -14.35 -10.63
CA PHE A 532 19.25 -13.08 -10.31
C PHE A 532 18.01 -13.28 -9.45
N LEU A 533 17.19 -14.30 -9.74
CA LEU A 533 16.01 -14.64 -8.94
C LEU A 533 16.41 -15.22 -7.57
N ALA A 534 17.41 -16.10 -7.51
CA ALA A 534 17.91 -16.68 -6.26
C ALA A 534 18.43 -15.62 -5.28
N LEU A 535 19.03 -14.53 -5.79
CA LEU A 535 19.48 -13.39 -4.98
C LEU A 535 18.35 -12.40 -4.63
N SER A 536 17.21 -12.47 -5.33
CA SER A 536 16.11 -11.52 -5.16
C SER A 536 15.12 -11.94 -4.07
N ILE A 537 14.98 -13.23 -3.82
CA ILE A 537 13.87 -13.82 -3.03
C ILE A 537 14.16 -14.05 -1.53
N PRO A 538 15.40 -14.28 -1.03
CA PRO A 538 15.64 -14.76 0.34
C PRO A 538 14.99 -13.94 1.44
N VAL A 539 15.01 -12.61 1.33
CA VAL A 539 14.39 -11.72 2.32
C VAL A 539 12.90 -11.95 2.44
N ASN A 540 12.20 -12.06 1.31
CA ASN A 540 10.76 -12.27 1.31
C ASN A 540 10.39 -13.67 1.82
N ILE A 541 11.26 -14.68 1.63
CA ILE A 541 11.07 -16.00 2.26
C ILE A 541 11.18 -15.89 3.78
N LYS A 542 12.21 -15.20 4.31
CA LYS A 542 12.35 -15.03 5.77
C LYS A 542 11.16 -14.27 6.34
N THR A 543 10.78 -13.14 5.74
CA THR A 543 9.59 -12.37 6.14
C THR A 543 8.32 -13.23 6.12
N PHE A 544 8.17 -14.07 5.09
CA PHE A 544 7.03 -14.99 5.00
C PHE A 544 7.01 -16.06 6.10
N ILE A 545 8.18 -16.49 6.58
CA ILE A 545 8.30 -17.47 7.68
C ILE A 545 8.13 -16.79 9.04
N GLU A 546 8.79 -15.65 9.28
CA GLU A 546 8.72 -14.90 10.55
C GLU A 546 7.29 -14.49 10.89
N ARG A 547 6.51 -14.09 9.88
CA ARG A 547 5.11 -13.72 10.04
C ARG A 547 4.16 -14.92 10.23
N LEU A 548 4.67 -16.15 10.32
CA LEU A 548 3.86 -17.31 10.70
C LEU A 548 3.66 -17.40 12.21
N ASP A 549 4.56 -16.84 13.00
CA ASP A 549 4.48 -16.81 14.46
C ASP A 549 3.93 -15.45 14.89
N THR A 550 2.65 -15.39 15.23
CA THR A 550 1.93 -14.12 15.45
C THR A 550 1.08 -14.17 16.70
N GLU A 551 1.03 -13.03 17.39
CA GLU A 551 0.20 -12.84 18.57
C GLU A 551 -1.27 -13.09 18.23
N LYS A 552 -1.91 -13.90 19.07
CA LYS A 552 -3.33 -14.25 18.98
C LYS A 552 -4.14 -13.28 19.82
N PHE A 553 -5.25 -12.84 19.27
CA PHE A 553 -6.27 -12.07 19.97
C PHE A 553 -7.60 -12.79 19.88
N GLU A 554 -8.16 -13.18 21.02
CA GLU A 554 -9.37 -13.99 21.10
C GLU A 554 -10.57 -13.16 21.58
N VAL A 555 -11.70 -13.38 20.92
CA VAL A 555 -13.00 -12.81 21.29
C VAL A 555 -13.98 -13.96 21.45
N THR A 556 -14.45 -14.16 22.67
CA THR A 556 -15.38 -15.25 23.01
C THR A 556 -16.76 -15.03 22.38
N ASN A 557 -17.54 -16.08 22.18
CA ASN A 557 -18.92 -15.92 21.67
C ASN A 557 -19.79 -15.03 22.54
N SER A 558 -19.65 -15.07 23.88
CA SER A 558 -20.41 -14.18 24.77
C SER A 558 -20.08 -12.71 24.51
N GLU A 559 -18.80 -12.38 24.25
CA GLU A 559 -18.41 -11.04 23.81
C GLU A 559 -19.00 -10.72 22.42
N LEU A 560 -18.95 -11.66 21.47
CA LEU A 560 -19.50 -11.45 20.13
C LEU A 560 -21.01 -11.18 20.14
N ASP A 561 -21.77 -11.88 20.97
CA ASP A 561 -23.22 -11.68 21.11
C ASP A 561 -23.52 -10.26 21.61
N VAL A 562 -22.76 -9.77 22.61
CA VAL A 562 -22.87 -8.39 23.10
C VAL A 562 -22.47 -7.38 22.04
N LEU A 563 -21.36 -7.60 21.33
CA LEU A 563 -20.88 -6.69 20.29
C LEU A 563 -21.84 -6.66 19.08
N GLN A 564 -22.47 -7.79 18.76
CA GLN A 564 -23.52 -7.88 17.75
C GLN A 564 -24.80 -7.17 18.20
N TYR A 565 -25.20 -7.33 19.46
CA TYR A 565 -26.31 -6.57 20.05
C TYR A 565 -26.04 -5.06 19.94
N LEU A 566 -24.83 -4.61 20.34
CA LEU A 566 -24.42 -3.22 20.20
C LEU A 566 -24.54 -2.74 18.75
N LYS A 567 -24.10 -3.56 17.78
CA LYS A 567 -24.18 -3.24 16.36
C LYS A 567 -25.60 -3.13 15.82
N GLU A 568 -26.48 -4.06 16.18
CA GLU A 568 -27.80 -4.23 15.55
C GLU A 568 -28.93 -3.55 16.29
N LYS A 569 -28.83 -3.40 17.61
CA LYS A 569 -29.94 -2.97 18.48
C LYS A 569 -29.78 -1.60 19.11
N THR A 570 -28.59 -0.98 19.03
CA THR A 570 -28.36 0.35 19.62
C THR A 570 -28.32 1.46 18.57
N ASN A 571 -28.50 2.71 18.99
CA ASN A 571 -28.34 3.87 18.11
C ASN A 571 -26.90 3.94 17.57
N LYS A 572 -26.74 4.26 16.28
CA LYS A 572 -25.42 4.38 15.63
C LYS A 572 -24.50 5.41 16.29
N ASN A 573 -25.07 6.44 16.91
CA ASN A 573 -24.33 7.48 17.62
C ASN A 573 -23.90 7.09 19.04
N SER A 574 -24.33 5.92 19.55
CA SER A 574 -24.03 5.48 20.91
C SER A 574 -22.52 5.41 21.15
N ILE A 575 -22.08 5.97 22.28
CA ILE A 575 -20.70 5.87 22.76
C ILE A 575 -20.64 4.78 23.82
N ILE A 576 -19.68 3.88 23.65
CA ILE A 576 -19.44 2.76 24.56
C ILE A 576 -18.28 3.14 25.49
N LEU A 577 -18.49 2.93 26.79
CA LEU A 577 -17.45 3.00 27.80
C LEU A 577 -16.93 1.59 28.08
N VAL A 578 -15.61 1.44 28.12
CA VAL A 578 -14.92 0.18 28.40
C VAL A 578 -13.93 0.41 29.52
N TYR A 579 -13.64 -0.63 30.29
CA TYR A 579 -12.65 -0.56 31.37
C TYR A 579 -11.22 -0.49 30.81
N PRO A 580 -10.30 0.31 31.39
CA PRO A 580 -8.97 0.56 30.84
C PRO A 580 -7.97 -0.61 31.05
N THR A 581 -8.34 -1.84 30.70
CA THR A 581 -7.41 -2.99 30.64
C THR A 581 -6.40 -2.83 29.50
N LYS A 582 -5.27 -3.55 29.61
CA LYS A 582 -4.30 -3.68 28.51
C LYS A 582 -4.99 -4.10 27.20
N LYS A 583 -5.95 -5.03 27.25
CA LYS A 583 -6.74 -5.46 26.09
C LYS A 583 -7.45 -4.30 25.40
N ASN A 584 -8.16 -3.45 26.15
CA ASN A 584 -8.90 -2.32 25.60
C ASN A 584 -8.00 -1.15 25.17
N LEU A 585 -6.93 -0.87 25.92
CA LEU A 585 -5.99 0.21 25.59
C LEU A 585 -5.06 -0.13 24.42
N SER A 586 -4.88 -1.41 24.10
CA SER A 586 -4.06 -1.88 22.97
C SER A 586 -4.87 -2.27 21.73
N PHE A 587 -6.19 -2.45 21.80
CA PHE A 587 -6.95 -2.92 20.63
C PHE A 587 -8.29 -2.20 20.44
N SER A 588 -8.54 -1.79 19.19
CA SER A 588 -9.81 -1.21 18.74
C SER A 588 -10.98 -2.21 18.61
N TYR A 589 -10.93 -3.39 19.23
CA TYR A 589 -11.81 -4.52 18.88
C TYR A 589 -13.30 -4.27 19.14
N VAL A 590 -13.64 -3.57 20.23
CA VAL A 590 -15.03 -3.23 20.55
C VAL A 590 -15.62 -2.38 19.44
N SER A 591 -14.91 -1.34 19.00
CA SER A 591 -15.36 -0.50 17.89
C SER A 591 -15.36 -1.26 16.55
N ALA A 592 -14.33 -2.07 16.31
CA ALA A 592 -14.19 -2.89 15.10
C ALA A 592 -15.37 -3.84 14.89
N LEU A 593 -15.87 -4.49 15.95
CA LEU A 593 -16.91 -5.50 15.84
C LEU A 593 -18.32 -4.92 16.05
N SER A 594 -18.49 -3.94 16.94
CA SER A 594 -19.80 -3.31 17.21
C SER A 594 -20.17 -2.20 16.21
N GLU A 595 -19.19 -1.64 15.49
CA GLU A 595 -19.40 -0.43 14.66
C GLU A 595 -19.96 0.74 15.49
N ARG A 596 -19.55 0.84 16.76
CA ARG A 596 -19.84 1.96 17.67
C ARG A 596 -18.55 2.62 18.11
N ARG A 597 -18.63 3.89 18.48
CA ARG A 597 -17.48 4.64 18.98
C ARG A 597 -17.23 4.26 20.44
N VAL A 598 -15.96 4.17 20.81
CA VAL A 598 -15.53 3.96 22.19
C VAL A 598 -15.01 5.28 22.74
N PHE A 599 -15.29 5.55 24.02
CA PHE A 599 -14.82 6.77 24.68
C PHE A 599 -13.30 6.91 24.61
N LEU A 600 -12.58 5.85 24.99
CA LEU A 600 -11.14 5.70 24.86
C LEU A 600 -10.79 4.21 24.73
N SER A 601 -10.09 3.84 23.65
CA SER A 601 -9.43 2.54 23.45
C SER A 601 -8.27 2.72 22.47
N ASP A 602 -7.40 1.72 22.31
CA ASP A 602 -6.30 1.74 21.32
C ASP A 602 -5.49 3.06 21.31
N THR A 603 -4.80 3.29 22.43
CA THR A 603 -4.05 4.53 22.70
C THR A 603 -2.95 4.79 21.66
N VAL A 604 -2.38 3.73 21.09
CA VAL A 604 -1.37 3.83 20.01
C VAL A 604 -1.95 4.51 18.78
N GLN A 605 -3.15 4.13 18.33
CA GLN A 605 -3.78 4.77 17.17
C GLN A 605 -4.25 6.21 17.48
N VAL A 606 -4.66 6.47 18.71
CA VAL A 606 -5.00 7.84 19.16
C VAL A 606 -3.75 8.75 19.10
N GLU A 607 -2.60 8.26 19.55
CA GLU A 607 -1.33 8.98 19.46
C GLU A 607 -0.87 9.17 18.00
N LEU A 608 -0.99 8.14 17.15
CA LEU A 608 -0.63 8.22 15.73
C LEU A 608 -1.47 9.24 14.94
N THR A 609 -2.69 9.51 15.39
CA THR A 609 -3.55 10.58 14.83
C THR A 609 -3.33 11.96 15.49
N SER A 610 -2.35 12.04 16.40
CA SER A 610 -1.90 13.25 17.10
C SER A 610 -2.92 13.81 18.11
N LEU A 611 -3.70 12.93 18.73
CA LEU A 611 -4.60 13.26 19.82
C LEU A 611 -3.92 12.93 21.16
N ASP A 612 -4.10 13.81 22.15
CA ASP A 612 -3.62 13.58 23.52
C ASP A 612 -4.66 12.79 24.29
N PHE A 613 -4.31 11.54 24.63
CA PHE A 613 -5.20 10.66 25.37
C PHE A 613 -4.94 10.67 26.88
N GLU A 614 -3.85 11.28 27.38
CA GLU A 614 -3.44 11.15 28.78
C GLU A 614 -4.49 11.73 29.74
N THR A 615 -5.03 12.89 29.41
CA THR A 615 -6.10 13.53 30.21
C THR A 615 -7.35 12.65 30.22
N ARG A 616 -7.74 12.11 29.07
CA ARG A 616 -8.93 11.27 28.95
C ARG A 616 -8.76 9.92 29.65
N TYR A 617 -7.54 9.40 29.67
CA TYR A 617 -7.18 8.19 30.41
C TYR A 617 -7.33 8.40 31.92
N LYS A 618 -6.84 9.54 32.45
CA LYS A 618 -7.02 9.90 33.87
C LYS A 618 -8.49 10.02 34.24
N ASP A 619 -9.29 10.70 33.42
CA ASP A 619 -10.74 10.82 33.64
C ASP A 619 -11.43 9.44 33.63
N LEU A 620 -11.01 8.54 32.74
CA LEU A 620 -11.54 7.18 32.65
C LEU A 620 -11.21 6.34 33.90
N VAL A 621 -9.97 6.40 34.37
CA VAL A 621 -9.54 5.70 35.60
C VAL A 621 -10.30 6.24 36.80
N GLN A 622 -10.38 7.57 36.94
CA GLN A 622 -11.11 8.22 38.03
C GLN A 622 -12.60 7.81 38.05
N PHE A 623 -13.23 7.64 36.89
CA PHE A 623 -14.62 7.14 36.81
C PHE A 623 -14.77 5.72 37.38
N PHE A 624 -13.83 4.82 37.13
CA PHE A 624 -13.91 3.45 37.64
C PHE A 624 -13.46 3.30 39.10
N GLU A 625 -12.73 4.28 39.63
CA GLU A 625 -12.26 4.30 41.03
C GLU A 625 -13.14 5.13 41.98
N THR A 626 -14.01 6.00 41.45
CA THR A 626 -14.84 6.87 42.29
C THR A 626 -15.98 6.11 42.97
N ASN A 627 -16.20 6.39 44.26
CA ASN A 627 -17.38 5.97 45.02
C ASN A 627 -18.49 7.03 45.05
N GLU A 628 -18.24 8.21 44.46
CA GLU A 628 -19.19 9.32 44.44
C GLU A 628 -20.15 9.20 43.24
N LEU A 629 -21.40 8.85 43.53
CA LEU A 629 -22.47 8.71 42.53
C LEU A 629 -22.63 9.93 41.63
N LYS A 630 -22.51 11.14 42.20
CA LYS A 630 -22.66 12.39 41.47
C LYS A 630 -21.57 12.55 40.39
N ASN A 631 -20.30 12.35 40.75
CA ASN A 631 -19.19 12.48 39.81
C ASN A 631 -19.29 11.45 38.68
N ALA A 632 -19.72 10.23 39.00
CA ALA A 632 -19.95 9.19 38.00
C ALA A 632 -21.08 9.55 37.03
N LYS A 633 -22.21 10.08 37.52
CA LYS A 633 -23.30 10.57 36.65
C LYS A 633 -22.87 11.75 35.78
N ASP A 634 -22.20 12.74 36.38
CA ASP A 634 -21.69 13.91 35.68
C ASP A 634 -20.71 13.49 34.57
N PHE A 635 -19.86 12.49 34.81
CA PHE A 635 -18.96 11.91 33.81
C PHE A 635 -19.72 11.26 32.64
N LEU A 636 -20.72 10.42 32.93
CA LEU A 636 -21.49 9.72 31.91
C LEU A 636 -22.27 10.72 31.03
N GLU A 637 -22.92 11.72 31.64
CA GLU A 637 -23.68 12.76 30.94
C GLU A 637 -22.76 13.66 30.10
N LYS A 638 -21.67 14.19 30.69
CA LYS A 638 -20.70 15.06 30.01
C LYS A 638 -20.14 14.40 28.76
N ASN A 639 -19.80 13.11 28.85
CA ASN A 639 -19.18 12.37 27.76
C ASN A 639 -20.18 11.65 26.85
N LYS A 640 -21.49 11.80 27.11
CA LYS A 640 -22.60 11.19 26.36
C LYS A 640 -22.47 9.68 26.23
N ILE A 641 -22.06 9.03 27.32
CA ILE A 641 -21.93 7.57 27.37
C ILE A 641 -23.33 6.96 27.33
N ALA A 642 -23.55 6.04 26.40
CA ALA A 642 -24.84 5.35 26.25
C ALA A 642 -24.83 3.95 26.86
N TYR A 643 -23.67 3.28 26.82
CA TYR A 643 -23.52 1.92 27.32
C TYR A 643 -22.15 1.72 27.98
N ILE A 644 -22.11 0.85 28.99
CA ILE A 644 -20.89 0.37 29.63
C ILE A 644 -20.77 -1.12 29.32
N TYR A 645 -19.64 -1.50 28.71
CA TYR A 645 -19.32 -2.87 28.37
C TYR A 645 -18.15 -3.36 29.22
N LEU A 646 -18.34 -4.48 29.92
CA LEU A 646 -17.36 -5.08 30.82
C LEU A 646 -17.18 -6.57 30.48
N THR A 647 -15.93 -7.00 30.32
CA THR A 647 -15.55 -8.42 30.28
C THR A 647 -15.53 -9.03 31.69
N ALA A 648 -15.42 -10.35 31.80
CA ALA A 648 -15.27 -11.03 33.10
C ALA A 648 -14.10 -10.50 33.94
N GLU A 649 -12.99 -10.13 33.29
CA GLU A 649 -11.84 -9.51 33.97
C GLU A 649 -12.19 -8.11 34.48
N ASP A 650 -12.83 -7.31 33.63
CA ASP A 650 -13.25 -5.95 33.98
C ASP A 650 -14.26 -5.95 35.14
N LYS A 651 -15.19 -6.93 35.17
CA LYS A 651 -16.16 -7.11 36.26
C LYS A 651 -15.46 -7.32 37.60
N ARG A 652 -14.50 -8.25 37.66
CA ARG A 652 -13.73 -8.51 38.90
C ARG A 652 -12.98 -7.27 39.38
N ALA A 653 -12.53 -6.42 38.45
CA ALA A 653 -11.85 -5.17 38.79
C ALA A 653 -12.81 -4.04 39.21
N THR A 654 -14.12 -4.18 38.98
CA THR A 654 -15.12 -3.12 39.19
C THR A 654 -16.28 -3.51 40.12
N GLU A 655 -16.21 -4.69 40.74
CA GLU A 655 -17.24 -5.29 41.60
C GLU A 655 -17.79 -4.33 42.67
N ASP A 656 -16.96 -3.42 43.17
CA ASP A 656 -17.34 -2.49 44.24
C ASP A 656 -17.78 -1.09 43.79
N ASN A 657 -17.62 -0.67 42.52
CA ASN A 657 -17.68 0.78 42.18
C ASN A 657 -18.80 1.19 41.20
N VAL A 658 -19.12 0.37 40.19
CA VAL A 658 -20.00 0.81 39.07
C VAL A 658 -21.48 0.46 39.31
N PHE A 659 -21.76 -0.48 40.20
CA PHE A 659 -23.10 -1.07 40.37
C PHE A 659 -24.08 -0.20 41.17
N PHE A 660 -23.61 0.83 41.86
CA PHE A 660 -24.46 1.77 42.59
C PHE A 660 -25.18 2.81 41.68
N LEU A 661 -24.90 2.80 40.37
CA LEU A 661 -25.37 3.82 39.42
C LEU A 661 -26.81 3.66 38.95
N GLY A 662 -27.52 2.58 39.32
CA GLY A 662 -28.90 2.34 38.88
C GLY A 662 -29.02 2.12 37.36
N LEU A 663 -27.97 1.56 36.74
CA LEU A 663 -27.91 1.28 35.30
C LEU A 663 -28.85 0.12 34.93
N GLU A 664 -29.44 0.18 33.74
CA GLU A 664 -30.27 -0.90 33.22
C GLU A 664 -29.37 -2.03 32.70
N SER A 665 -29.42 -3.21 33.33
CA SER A 665 -28.68 -4.40 32.89
C SER A 665 -29.36 -5.01 31.65
N ILE A 666 -28.70 -4.93 30.49
CA ILE A 666 -29.22 -5.50 29.23
C ILE A 666 -28.77 -6.95 29.07
N ILE A 667 -27.49 -7.21 29.30
CA ILE A 667 -26.89 -8.55 29.29
C ILE A 667 -25.99 -8.63 30.53
N ASN A 668 -26.12 -9.67 31.34
CA ASN A 668 -25.22 -9.91 32.46
C ASN A 668 -25.09 -11.43 32.65
N ASN A 669 -23.93 -11.98 32.29
CA ASN A 669 -23.56 -13.37 32.54
C ASN A 669 -22.13 -13.43 33.12
N ASP A 670 -21.64 -14.63 33.42
CA ASP A 670 -20.32 -14.80 34.05
C ASP A 670 -19.16 -14.29 33.18
N SER A 671 -19.35 -14.25 31.86
CA SER A 671 -18.31 -13.88 30.88
C SER A 671 -18.31 -12.39 30.52
N VAL A 672 -19.47 -11.74 30.47
CA VAL A 672 -19.64 -10.35 30.01
C VAL A 672 -20.85 -9.67 30.62
N SER A 673 -20.78 -8.35 30.73
CA SER A 673 -21.89 -7.49 31.10
C SER A 673 -22.02 -6.28 30.17
N LEU A 674 -23.26 -5.93 29.86
CA LEU A 674 -23.65 -4.73 29.11
C LEU A 674 -24.70 -3.98 29.91
N TYR A 675 -24.35 -2.78 30.33
CA TYR A 675 -25.25 -1.85 31.02
C TYR A 675 -25.63 -0.70 30.10
N LYS A 676 -26.88 -0.29 30.15
CA LYS A 676 -27.38 0.91 29.48
C LYS A 676 -27.47 2.05 30.49
N VAL A 677 -26.95 3.21 30.09
CA VAL A 677 -27.01 4.44 30.89
C VAL A 677 -28.40 5.05 30.72
N ASN A 678 -29.09 5.23 31.85
CA ASN A 678 -30.37 5.94 31.89
C ASN A 678 -30.07 7.44 31.92
N ASN A 679 -30.18 8.09 30.76
CA ASN A 679 -30.15 9.55 30.64
C ASN A 679 -31.50 10.16 30.96
#